data_AF-A0A316W7G7-F1
#
_entry.id   AF-A0A316W7G7-F1
#
_cell.length_a   1.000
_cell.length_b   1.000
_cell.length_c   1.000
_cell.angle_alpha   90.00
_cell.angle_beta   90.00
_cell.angle_gamma   90.00
#
_symmetry.space_group_name_H-M   'P 1'
#
loop_
_entity.id
_entity.type
_entity.pdbx_description
1 polymer ?
#
loop_
_entity_poly.entity_id
_entity_poly.type
_entity_poly.pdbx_seq_one_letter_code
_entity_poly.pdbx_strand_id
1 'polypeptide(L)'
;MSVRKETSTREKEAEREPLLGFASGEREGHQAEAAAAAAPTIQAPWSQLSFARRVIALCTMLMLSLVVALSLFLLFKGLTSDPTAAPAPAPAPASASASAQHAGRFDRTAPPTLHWASCPGDRGKDERWKCGHIDVPLDHLDEQDDRVVRLATVKYSPNPNRKSERTVVVNPGGPGGSGTSYAFRAGVTISANYTPSYDVLGFDPRGVNLSTPAASCYNHSAIRDRSFYLKNVFYESAVGRRHAAEHVQQHPLPPHHLAPPPTHGEEDGVAVEEAAARALRLASAADSAEWSACRDTLKDLPRFFTTAATARDVDLIRQALGEDALTAYMVSYGTGLGQTYSQLFPQRVGRMILDGLEFVIDHRERVGFGWTSLDNVTDAWRDGFIGECVRPGAHCPLSVKPSAIRAQHLSLESRETRKSLEIRLEALLDHVFRDPIGGLDSYANPQVLRYDDLIGIIYASLYNAETWPDTAKLLLQLENGNATLALDALRDSWSYDPRKSSVPRGHRIRRHGHARGHGRAHETSFYPAISDQWSAAESDSHWSDRLASLVEPKSATRKSGGIQSKLDPLWSSHPLEPEAGSTELENFIICGDAYDAPAQDDAWYVSLWKNMTAKSFISGDDRFFSSLPCKTYPYKPTDVYRGDFDHQLQNPLLLIGETYDPATPLRNGERLARALGRGNARLIRHHGYGHSSRDRSICTENFKKAYLSHGEVPEDFFTDCLADSKPYSQPMERESNVFLTEVWTEVMRESERGI
;
A
#
# COMPACT_ATOMS: atom_id res chain seq x y z
N MET A 1 -59.52 21.49 26.74
CA MET A 1 -59.73 20.86 28.07
C MET A 1 -58.53 19.95 28.31
N SER A 2 -57.44 20.38 28.95
CA SER A 2 -57.19 20.41 30.43
C SER A 2 -57.80 19.17 31.12
N VAL A 3 -57.06 18.26 31.74
CA VAL A 3 -56.23 18.42 32.97
C VAL A 3 -55.32 17.18 33.19
N ARG A 4 -54.03 17.42 33.57
CA ARG A 4 -53.09 16.77 34.55
C ARG A 4 -53.25 15.29 34.98
N LYS A 5 -52.27 14.58 35.56
CA LYS A 5 -50.78 14.57 35.75
C LYS A 5 -50.55 13.40 36.74
N GLU A 6 -49.47 12.60 36.59
CA GLU A 6 -48.62 11.97 37.63
C GLU A 6 -47.78 10.86 36.96
N THR A 7 -46.51 11.10 36.60
CA THR A 7 -45.25 10.85 37.35
C THR A 7 -45.03 9.43 37.87
N SER A 8 -44.09 8.72 37.23
CA SER A 8 -43.14 7.80 37.88
C SER A 8 -41.91 7.63 36.97
N THR A 9 -40.72 7.75 37.56
CA THR A 9 -39.38 7.78 36.98
C THR A 9 -38.66 6.43 37.13
N ARG A 10 -38.00 5.94 36.07
CA ARG A 10 -36.70 5.20 36.06
C ARG A 10 -36.28 4.87 34.61
N GLU A 11 -35.30 5.59 34.05
CA GLU A 11 -33.91 5.15 33.74
C GLU A 11 -33.88 4.08 32.61
N LYS A 12 -33.73 4.43 31.32
CA LYS A 12 -32.52 4.77 30.52
C LYS A 12 -31.37 3.75 30.62
N GLU A 13 -31.42 2.72 29.78
CA GLU A 13 -30.24 2.00 29.29
C GLU A 13 -29.89 2.54 27.90
N ALA A 14 -28.67 3.08 27.78
CA ALA A 14 -28.01 3.37 26.52
C ALA A 14 -26.68 2.64 26.55
N GLU A 15 -26.48 1.75 25.59
CA GLU A 15 -25.25 0.99 25.39
C GLU A 15 -24.06 1.94 25.16
N ARG A 16 -23.01 1.75 25.96
CA ARG A 16 -21.68 2.34 25.80
C ARG A 16 -20.69 1.19 25.60
N GLU A 17 -20.14 1.07 24.41
CA GLU A 17 -18.92 0.32 24.11
C GLU A 17 -17.68 1.13 24.55
N PRO A 18 -16.56 0.48 24.94
CA PRO A 18 -15.51 1.12 25.72
C PRO A 18 -14.52 1.91 24.86
N LEU A 19 -14.38 3.19 25.22
CA LEU A 19 -13.26 4.06 24.88
C LEU A 19 -12.01 3.60 25.66
N LEU A 20 -10.93 3.25 24.98
CA LEU A 20 -9.60 3.14 25.60
C LEU A 20 -9.07 4.55 25.88
N GLY A 21 -9.30 5.04 27.10
CA GLY A 21 -8.75 6.29 27.61
C GLY A 21 -7.68 6.02 28.67
N PHE A 22 -6.45 6.43 28.36
CA PHE A 22 -5.36 6.54 29.33
C PHE A 22 -5.67 7.63 30.36
N ALA A 23 -5.61 7.32 31.66
CA ALA A 23 -5.67 8.30 32.73
C ALA A 23 -4.35 8.28 33.53
N SER A 24 -3.70 9.44 33.54
CA SER A 24 -2.65 9.83 34.48
C SER A 24 -3.22 9.92 35.90
N GLY A 25 -2.50 9.34 36.86
CA GLY A 25 -2.82 9.45 38.29
C GLY A 25 -1.60 9.92 39.08
N GLU A 26 -1.64 11.17 39.53
CA GLU A 26 -0.74 11.73 40.54
C GLU A 26 -0.97 11.09 41.92
N ARG A 27 0.12 11.06 42.71
CA ARG A 27 0.23 10.45 44.04
C ARG A 27 -0.25 11.39 45.15
N GLU A 28 -1.07 10.84 46.05
CA GLU A 28 -0.94 10.92 47.52
C GLU A 28 -1.51 9.57 48.03
N GLY A 29 -0.84 8.68 48.75
CA GLY A 29 0.05 8.84 49.89
C GLY A 29 -0.66 8.16 51.08
N HIS A 30 -0.33 6.91 51.42
CA HIS A 30 -0.27 6.36 52.79
C HIS A 30 0.21 4.89 52.78
N GLN A 31 0.95 4.57 53.83
CA GLN A 31 1.87 3.45 54.00
C GLN A 31 1.17 2.09 54.22
N ALA A 32 1.72 1.02 53.65
CA ALA A 32 1.66 -0.32 54.20
C ALA A 32 2.85 -1.16 53.69
N GLU A 33 3.43 -1.94 54.60
CA GLU A 33 4.71 -2.64 54.51
C GLU A 33 4.77 -3.71 53.40
N ALA A 34 5.91 -3.78 52.69
CA ALA A 34 6.19 -4.79 51.67
C ALA A 34 6.89 -6.01 52.30
N ALA A 35 6.23 -7.17 52.25
CA ALA A 35 6.87 -8.46 52.41
C ALA A 35 7.48 -8.90 51.07
N ALA A 36 8.81 -8.89 50.99
CA ALA A 36 9.56 -9.39 49.84
C ALA A 36 9.80 -10.91 49.98
N ALA A 37 9.40 -11.68 48.97
CA ALA A 37 9.71 -13.10 48.84
C ALA A 37 11.19 -13.28 48.44
N ALA A 38 11.93 -14.06 49.24
CA ALA A 38 13.33 -14.38 49.02
C ALA A 38 13.49 -15.65 48.15
N ALA A 39 14.39 -15.60 47.17
CA ALA A 39 14.92 -16.77 46.46
C ALA A 39 16.01 -17.49 47.30
N PRO A 40 16.21 -18.82 47.17
CA PRO A 40 17.14 -19.54 48.03
C PRO A 40 18.58 -19.42 47.52
N THR A 41 19.44 -18.77 48.32
CA THR A 41 20.89 -18.73 48.12
C THR A 41 21.52 -19.99 48.72
N ILE A 42 21.97 -20.93 47.89
CA ILE A 42 22.85 -22.03 48.34
C ILE A 42 24.30 -21.57 48.15
N GLN A 43 24.91 -21.00 49.20
CA GLN A 43 26.37 -20.83 49.28
C GLN A 43 26.90 -21.69 50.43
N ALA A 44 27.64 -22.75 50.11
CA ALA A 44 28.40 -23.49 51.10
C ALA A 44 29.67 -22.69 51.48
N PRO A 45 29.99 -22.54 52.78
CA PRO A 45 31.16 -21.78 53.22
C PRO A 45 32.47 -22.44 52.76
N TRP A 46 33.46 -21.62 52.37
CA TRP A 46 34.78 -22.03 51.84
C TRP A 46 35.53 -23.09 52.67
N SER A 47 35.28 -23.15 53.98
CA SER A 47 35.84 -24.14 54.90
C SER A 47 35.38 -25.58 54.65
N GLN A 48 34.29 -25.79 53.90
CA GLN A 48 33.69 -27.10 53.60
C GLN A 48 34.04 -27.65 52.21
N LEU A 49 34.75 -26.87 51.38
CA LEU A 49 35.20 -27.34 50.06
C LEU A 49 36.40 -28.28 50.19
N SER A 50 36.37 -29.41 49.47
CA SER A 50 37.51 -30.33 49.38
C SER A 50 38.74 -29.64 48.79
N PHE A 51 39.94 -30.11 49.15
CA PHE A 51 41.21 -29.52 48.68
C PHE A 51 41.25 -29.38 47.15
N ALA A 52 40.78 -30.38 46.42
CA ALA A 52 40.68 -30.36 44.95
C ALA A 52 39.79 -29.22 44.42
N ARG A 53 38.65 -28.94 45.07
CA ARG A 53 37.75 -27.85 44.64
C ARG A 53 38.33 -26.46 44.96
N ARG A 54 39.11 -26.33 46.03
CA ARG A 54 39.83 -25.07 46.33
C ARG A 54 40.94 -24.81 45.32
N VAL A 55 41.67 -25.83 44.90
CA VAL A 55 42.69 -25.72 43.85
C VAL A 55 42.05 -25.31 42.51
N ILE A 56 40.93 -25.92 42.13
CA ILE A 56 40.21 -25.54 40.88
C ILE A 56 39.71 -24.08 40.95
N ALA A 57 39.16 -23.64 42.07
CA ALA A 57 38.72 -22.25 42.26
C ALA A 57 39.90 -21.25 42.21
N LEU A 58 41.06 -21.61 42.77
CA LEU A 58 42.27 -20.79 42.69
C LEU A 58 42.84 -20.75 41.27
N CYS A 59 42.89 -21.88 40.56
CA CYS A 59 43.36 -21.94 39.18
C CYS A 59 42.45 -21.17 38.21
N THR A 60 41.12 -21.20 38.42
CA THR A 60 40.16 -20.43 37.61
C THR A 60 40.28 -18.93 37.87
N MET A 61 40.46 -18.51 39.12
CA MET A 61 40.77 -17.11 39.48
C MET A 61 42.10 -16.62 38.89
N LEU A 62 43.13 -17.49 38.87
CA LEU A 62 44.44 -17.19 38.27
C LEU A 62 44.35 -17.09 36.73
N MET A 63 43.59 -17.96 36.08
CA MET A 63 43.34 -17.90 34.64
C MET A 63 42.56 -16.64 34.26
N LEU A 64 41.52 -16.27 35.01
CA LEU A 64 40.77 -15.04 34.76
C LEU A 64 41.63 -13.80 34.95
N SER A 65 42.48 -13.75 35.98
CA SER A 65 43.38 -12.62 36.19
C SER A 65 44.47 -12.54 35.11
N LEU A 66 44.95 -13.67 34.58
CA LEU A 66 45.86 -13.68 33.43
C LEU A 66 45.20 -13.18 32.14
N VAL A 67 43.94 -13.55 31.89
CA VAL A 67 43.16 -13.09 30.73
C VAL A 67 42.94 -11.58 30.81
N VAL A 68 42.54 -11.06 31.97
CA VAL A 68 42.34 -9.61 32.17
C VAL A 68 43.66 -8.84 32.01
N ALA A 69 44.78 -9.36 32.53
CA ALA A 69 46.09 -8.76 32.35
C ALA A 69 46.54 -8.75 30.88
N LEU A 70 46.27 -9.83 30.12
CA LEU A 70 46.58 -9.91 28.70
C LEU A 70 45.70 -8.96 27.86
N SER A 71 44.41 -8.83 28.20
CA SER A 71 43.51 -7.86 27.57
C SER A 71 43.94 -6.41 27.82
N LEU A 72 44.37 -6.08 29.04
CA LEU A 72 44.91 -4.76 29.38
C LEU A 72 46.26 -4.50 28.68
N PHE A 73 47.12 -5.51 28.56
CA PHE A 73 48.40 -5.38 27.84
C PHE A 73 48.20 -5.16 26.34
N LEU A 74 47.19 -5.77 25.73
CA LEU A 74 46.81 -5.54 24.33
C LEU A 74 46.21 -4.13 24.12
N LEU A 75 45.43 -3.63 25.08
CA LEU A 75 44.91 -2.25 25.06
C LEU A 75 46.03 -1.20 25.18
N PHE A 76 47.05 -1.42 26.02
CA PHE A 76 48.17 -0.49 26.18
C PHE A 76 49.18 -0.51 25.01
N LYS A 77 49.32 -1.62 24.28
CA LYS A 77 50.15 -1.66 23.05
C LYS A 77 49.46 -1.14 21.80
N GLY A 78 48.13 -0.95 21.82
CA GLY A 78 47.37 -0.38 20.71
C GLY A 78 47.44 1.14 20.57
N LEU A 79 48.15 1.84 21.47
CA LEU A 79 48.18 3.31 21.57
C LEU A 79 49.51 3.96 21.14
N THR A 80 50.40 3.23 20.46
CA THR A 80 51.60 3.82 19.86
C THR A 80 51.72 3.47 18.37
N SER A 81 51.05 4.25 17.53
CA SER A 81 51.38 4.40 16.11
C SER A 81 51.12 5.85 15.68
N ASP A 82 52.14 6.46 15.08
CA ASP A 82 52.34 7.87 14.73
C ASP A 82 51.17 8.60 14.04
N PRO A 83 50.97 9.92 14.31
CA PRO A 83 49.99 10.75 13.62
C PRO A 83 50.58 11.39 12.35
N THR A 84 51.11 10.62 11.41
CA THR A 84 51.48 11.14 10.07
C THR A 84 51.39 10.06 8.98
N ALA A 85 50.18 9.63 8.64
CA ALA A 85 49.86 9.05 7.33
C ALA A 85 48.33 8.95 7.18
N ALA A 86 47.73 9.83 6.36
CA ALA A 86 46.33 9.68 5.96
C ALA A 86 46.20 8.45 5.03
N PRO A 87 45.22 7.55 5.25
CA PRO A 87 44.88 6.54 4.26
C PRO A 87 44.25 7.24 3.04
N ALA A 88 44.76 6.93 1.85
CA ALA A 88 44.17 7.40 0.60
C ALA A 88 42.70 6.92 0.49
N PRO A 89 41.76 7.76 0.03
CA PRO A 89 40.38 7.34 -0.17
C PRO A 89 40.30 6.27 -1.25
N ALA A 90 39.59 5.19 -0.96
CA ALA A 90 39.24 4.17 -1.96
C ALA A 90 38.45 4.84 -3.11
N PRO A 91 38.69 4.45 -4.38
CA PRO A 91 37.95 5.03 -5.50
C PRO A 91 36.47 4.66 -5.37
N ALA A 92 35.62 5.69 -5.31
CA ALA A 92 34.17 5.52 -5.33
C ALA A 92 33.74 4.78 -6.61
N PRO A 93 32.74 3.88 -6.54
CA PRO A 93 32.16 3.31 -7.76
C PRO A 93 31.52 4.43 -8.58
N ALA A 94 32.11 4.71 -9.75
CA ALA A 94 31.78 5.81 -10.64
C ALA A 94 30.45 5.67 -11.41
N SER A 95 29.50 4.88 -10.90
CA SER A 95 28.22 4.62 -11.58
C SER A 95 26.96 4.98 -10.77
N ALA A 96 27.10 5.44 -9.53
CA ALA A 96 25.97 5.91 -8.71
C ALA A 96 25.87 7.45 -8.58
N SER A 97 26.87 8.19 -9.08
CA SER A 97 26.93 9.66 -8.97
C SER A 97 26.35 10.40 -10.18
N ALA A 98 25.94 9.70 -11.24
CA ALA A 98 25.51 10.32 -12.49
C ALA A 98 24.04 10.80 -12.48
N SER A 99 23.17 10.28 -11.61
CA SER A 99 21.76 10.72 -11.50
C SER A 99 21.55 11.89 -10.54
N ALA A 100 22.46 12.13 -9.59
CA ALA A 100 22.35 13.21 -8.63
C ALA A 100 22.90 14.57 -9.12
N GLN A 101 23.57 14.62 -10.28
CA GLN A 101 24.37 15.78 -10.68
C GLN A 101 23.63 16.90 -11.45
N HIS A 102 22.32 16.83 -11.67
CA HIS A 102 21.59 17.84 -12.47
C HIS A 102 20.34 18.47 -11.82
N ALA A 103 20.06 18.22 -10.54
CA ALA A 103 19.13 19.07 -9.81
C ALA A 103 19.88 20.36 -9.42
N GLY A 104 19.37 21.53 -9.85
CA GLY A 104 19.90 22.81 -9.39
C GLY A 104 19.80 22.93 -7.86
N ARG A 105 20.50 23.89 -7.26
CA ARG A 105 20.25 24.28 -5.87
C ARG A 105 18.89 24.98 -5.79
N PHE A 106 18.11 24.73 -4.75
CA PHE A 106 16.81 25.36 -4.53
C PHE A 106 17.01 26.84 -4.17
N ASP A 107 16.48 27.74 -5.00
CA ASP A 107 16.48 29.17 -4.72
C ASP A 107 15.19 29.57 -3.99
N ARG A 108 15.27 29.71 -2.66
CA ARG A 108 14.14 30.13 -1.80
C ARG A 108 13.68 31.56 -2.07
N THR A 109 14.49 32.39 -2.73
CA THR A 109 14.16 33.79 -3.03
C THR A 109 13.35 33.94 -4.30
N ALA A 110 13.38 32.94 -5.18
CA ALA A 110 12.61 32.91 -6.40
C ALA A 110 11.15 32.50 -6.12
N PRO A 111 10.16 33.11 -6.79
CA PRO A 111 8.78 32.66 -6.69
C PRO A 111 8.62 31.23 -7.25
N PRO A 112 7.82 30.37 -6.60
CA PRO A 112 7.54 29.02 -7.12
C PRO A 112 6.98 29.08 -8.53
N THR A 113 7.52 28.26 -9.43
CA THR A 113 7.20 28.32 -10.87
C THR A 113 6.91 26.94 -11.42
N LEU A 114 5.83 26.80 -12.20
CA LEU A 114 5.52 25.60 -12.97
C LEU A 114 6.21 25.67 -14.33
N HIS A 115 7.07 24.70 -14.60
CA HIS A 115 7.81 24.56 -15.84
C HIS A 115 7.06 23.62 -16.79
N TRP A 116 6.45 24.19 -17.83
CA TRP A 116 5.62 23.43 -18.78
C TRP A 116 6.36 23.02 -20.05
N ALA A 117 6.01 21.85 -20.55
CA ALA A 117 6.43 21.25 -21.82
C ALA A 117 5.25 20.50 -22.48
N SER A 118 5.45 20.07 -23.72
CA SER A 118 4.52 19.14 -24.38
C SER A 118 4.59 17.77 -23.71
N CYS A 119 3.42 17.16 -23.49
CA CYS A 119 3.35 15.78 -23.01
C CYS A 119 3.94 14.78 -24.04
N PRO A 120 4.44 13.62 -23.59
CA PRO A 120 4.89 12.57 -24.50
C PRO A 120 3.70 11.89 -25.22
N GLY A 121 4.00 11.20 -26.33
CA GLY A 121 3.04 10.39 -27.08
C GLY A 121 1.91 11.20 -27.75
N ASP A 122 0.77 10.54 -28.00
CA ASP A 122 -0.38 11.18 -28.66
C ASP A 122 -0.98 12.33 -27.85
N ARG A 123 -0.84 12.32 -26.52
CA ARG A 123 -1.28 13.43 -25.67
C ARG A 123 -0.51 14.73 -25.93
N GLY A 124 0.74 14.63 -26.40
CA GLY A 124 1.52 15.80 -26.82
C GLY A 124 0.97 16.53 -28.05
N LYS A 125 0.06 15.89 -28.81
CA LYS A 125 -0.60 16.48 -29.98
C LYS A 125 -1.87 17.27 -29.62
N ASP A 126 -2.45 17.01 -28.44
CA ASP A 126 -3.63 17.73 -27.94
C ASP A 126 -3.16 18.88 -27.03
N GLU A 127 -3.30 20.11 -27.52
CA GLU A 127 -2.84 21.33 -26.83
C GLU A 127 -3.49 21.55 -25.46
N ARG A 128 -4.60 20.86 -25.18
CA ARG A 128 -5.27 20.83 -23.87
C ARG A 128 -4.41 20.18 -22.78
N TRP A 129 -3.43 19.36 -23.16
CA TRP A 129 -2.53 18.71 -22.21
C TRP A 129 -1.19 19.44 -22.12
N LYS A 130 -0.76 19.71 -20.89
CA LYS A 130 0.59 20.18 -20.57
C LYS A 130 1.20 19.26 -19.53
N CYS A 131 2.46 18.91 -19.75
CA CYS A 131 3.26 18.14 -18.81
C CYS A 131 4.38 19.03 -18.32
N GLY A 132 4.88 18.80 -17.11
CA GLY A 132 5.85 19.72 -16.55
C GLY A 132 6.36 19.27 -15.20
N HIS A 133 6.94 20.23 -14.50
CA HIS A 133 7.38 20.03 -13.12
C HIS A 133 7.38 21.34 -12.32
N ILE A 134 7.51 21.20 -11.02
CA ILE A 134 7.83 22.27 -10.08
C ILE A 134 9.00 21.79 -9.22
N ASP A 135 9.98 22.66 -9.02
CA ASP A 135 11.06 22.41 -8.05
C ASP A 135 10.61 22.94 -6.69
N VAL A 136 10.79 22.12 -5.64
CA VAL A 136 10.45 22.41 -4.24
C VAL A 136 11.65 22.04 -3.35
N PRO A 137 11.79 22.62 -2.14
CA PRO A 137 12.90 22.24 -1.28
C PRO A 137 12.72 20.81 -0.76
N LEU A 138 13.83 20.09 -0.63
CA LEU A 138 13.82 18.77 0.01
C LEU A 138 13.38 18.88 1.47
N ASP A 139 14.00 19.79 2.22
CA ASP A 139 13.60 20.15 3.58
C ASP A 139 12.91 21.52 3.60
N HIS A 140 11.64 21.56 3.98
CA HIS A 140 10.92 22.83 4.14
C HIS A 140 11.32 23.60 5.39
N LEU A 141 11.87 22.93 6.40
CA LEU A 141 12.12 23.47 7.73
C LEU A 141 13.58 23.90 7.95
N ASP A 142 14.51 23.45 7.10
CA ASP A 142 15.90 23.89 7.11
C ASP A 142 16.18 24.85 5.93
N GLU A 143 16.29 26.15 6.23
CA GLU A 143 16.58 27.16 5.22
C GLU A 143 17.98 27.03 4.58
N GLN A 144 18.89 26.30 5.23
CA GLN A 144 20.25 26.06 4.74
C GLN A 144 20.31 24.85 3.78
N ASP A 145 19.29 23.99 3.78
CA ASP A 145 19.19 22.90 2.82
C ASP A 145 18.73 23.44 1.47
N ASP A 146 19.65 23.37 0.49
CA ASP A 146 19.46 23.80 -0.88
C ASP A 146 19.18 22.63 -1.84
N ARG A 147 18.93 21.42 -1.33
CA ARG A 147 18.56 20.27 -2.16
C ARG A 147 17.14 20.41 -2.68
N VAL A 148 16.91 19.92 -3.89
CA VAL A 148 15.65 20.04 -4.63
C VAL A 148 14.96 18.70 -4.71
N VAL A 149 13.64 18.72 -4.53
CA VAL A 149 12.72 17.72 -5.07
C VAL A 149 12.05 18.31 -6.29
N ARG A 150 12.05 17.58 -7.40
CA ARG A 150 11.36 17.95 -8.62
C ARG A 150 10.07 17.15 -8.74
N LEU A 151 8.94 17.81 -8.57
CA LEU A 151 7.63 17.18 -8.64
C LEU A 151 7.11 17.19 -10.06
N ALA A 152 6.81 16.02 -10.61
CA ALA A 152 6.19 15.91 -11.93
C ALA A 152 4.73 16.39 -11.88
N THR A 153 4.30 17.12 -12.91
CA THR A 153 2.95 17.67 -13.00
C THR A 153 2.34 17.42 -14.38
N VAL A 154 1.02 17.23 -14.41
CA VAL A 154 0.20 17.13 -15.61
C VAL A 154 -1.00 18.03 -15.44
N LYS A 155 -1.27 18.86 -16.44
CA LYS A 155 -2.44 19.73 -16.48
C LYS A 155 -3.29 19.43 -17.71
N TYR A 156 -4.60 19.30 -17.48
CA TYR A 156 -5.62 19.33 -18.51
C TYR A 156 -6.34 20.68 -18.48
N SER A 157 -6.43 21.33 -19.63
CA SER A 157 -7.14 22.59 -19.82
C SER A 157 -8.25 22.42 -20.87
N PRO A 158 -9.54 22.49 -20.52
CA PRO A 158 -10.63 22.32 -21.49
C PRO A 158 -10.60 23.38 -22.60
N ASN A 159 -10.07 24.57 -22.29
CA ASN A 159 -9.79 25.61 -23.27
C ASN A 159 -8.37 26.18 -23.07
N PRO A 160 -7.37 25.70 -23.83
CA PRO A 160 -5.96 26.08 -23.63
C PRO A 160 -5.66 27.52 -24.04
N ASN A 161 -6.58 28.16 -24.79
CA ASN A 161 -6.44 29.53 -25.27
C ASN A 161 -7.01 30.58 -24.28
N ARG A 162 -7.59 30.14 -23.16
CA ARG A 162 -8.18 31.01 -22.16
C ARG A 162 -7.63 30.65 -20.79
N LYS A 163 -7.27 31.67 -19.98
CA LYS A 163 -6.93 31.44 -18.58
C LYS A 163 -8.13 30.85 -17.85
N SER A 164 -7.93 29.70 -17.21
CA SER A 164 -8.91 29.08 -16.33
C SER A 164 -9.24 29.99 -15.14
N GLU A 165 -10.48 29.93 -14.65
CA GLU A 165 -10.86 30.64 -13.41
C GLU A 165 -10.18 30.04 -12.18
N ARG A 166 -10.07 28.70 -12.14
CA ARG A 166 -9.46 27.92 -11.06
C ARG A 166 -8.84 26.64 -11.61
N THR A 167 -7.97 26.01 -10.83
CA THR A 167 -7.35 24.73 -11.13
C THR A 167 -7.73 23.74 -10.05
N VAL A 168 -8.39 22.64 -10.42
CA VAL A 168 -8.68 21.55 -9.50
C VAL A 168 -7.41 20.70 -9.36
N VAL A 169 -6.74 20.81 -8.22
CA VAL A 169 -5.59 19.97 -7.88
C VAL A 169 -6.10 18.60 -7.43
N VAL A 170 -5.63 17.52 -8.07
CA VAL A 170 -6.09 16.15 -7.80
C VAL A 170 -5.02 15.28 -7.17
N ASN A 171 -5.43 14.43 -6.23
CA ASN A 171 -4.58 13.40 -5.65
C ASN A 171 -5.37 12.09 -5.46
N PRO A 172 -4.89 10.95 -6.00
CA PRO A 172 -5.62 9.68 -5.93
C PRO A 172 -5.48 8.92 -4.60
N GLY A 173 -4.58 9.37 -3.72
CA GLY A 173 -4.21 8.65 -2.50
C GLY A 173 -3.15 7.57 -2.72
N GLY A 174 -3.34 6.42 -2.09
CA GLY A 174 -2.32 5.40 -1.89
C GLY A 174 -2.09 5.18 -0.38
N PRO A 175 -1.03 5.74 0.25
CA PRO A 175 -0.02 6.67 -0.30
C PRO A 175 0.85 6.08 -1.42
N GLY A 176 1.57 6.94 -2.16
CA GLY A 176 2.40 6.52 -3.29
C GLY A 176 1.70 6.46 -4.65
N GLY A 177 0.41 6.81 -4.73
CA GLY A 177 -0.34 6.89 -5.98
C GLY A 177 0.07 8.07 -6.86
N SER A 178 0.25 7.82 -8.16
CA SER A 178 0.62 8.86 -9.14
C SER A 178 -0.53 9.81 -9.46
N GLY A 179 -0.42 11.08 -9.06
CA GLY A 179 -1.37 12.12 -9.43
C GLY A 179 -1.29 12.51 -10.90
N THR A 180 -0.12 12.41 -11.56
CA THR A 180 -0.01 12.63 -13.01
C THR A 180 -0.79 11.57 -13.79
N SER A 181 -0.65 10.30 -13.42
CA SER A 181 -1.42 9.19 -13.99
C SER A 181 -2.92 9.33 -13.70
N TYR A 182 -3.27 9.79 -12.50
CA TYR A 182 -4.66 10.05 -12.14
C TYR A 182 -5.27 11.17 -12.99
N ALA A 183 -4.57 12.30 -13.17
CA ALA A 183 -5.02 13.37 -14.07
C ALA A 183 -5.16 12.88 -15.52
N PHE A 184 -4.25 12.03 -16.00
CA PHE A 184 -4.39 11.44 -17.32
C PHE A 184 -5.63 10.55 -17.47
N ARG A 185 -6.02 9.82 -16.44
CA ARG A 185 -7.20 8.94 -16.45
C ARG A 185 -8.50 9.71 -16.26
N ALA A 186 -8.53 10.67 -15.34
CA ALA A 186 -9.76 11.28 -14.84
C ALA A 186 -9.91 12.78 -15.16
N GLY A 187 -8.84 13.48 -15.58
CA GLY A 187 -8.85 14.94 -15.71
C GLY A 187 -9.90 15.48 -16.68
N VAL A 188 -10.14 14.78 -17.79
CA VAL A 188 -11.21 15.14 -18.74
C VAL A 188 -12.59 15.02 -18.08
N THR A 189 -12.84 13.90 -17.40
CA THR A 189 -14.11 13.62 -16.72
C THR A 189 -14.36 14.61 -15.58
N ILE A 190 -13.33 14.91 -14.77
CA ILE A 190 -13.41 15.88 -13.68
C ILE A 190 -13.75 17.27 -14.24
N SER A 191 -13.05 17.71 -15.29
CA SER A 191 -13.33 18.99 -15.93
C SER A 191 -14.74 19.02 -16.54
N ALA A 192 -15.14 17.97 -17.25
CA ALA A 192 -16.45 17.90 -17.91
C ALA A 192 -17.64 17.82 -16.94
N ASN A 193 -17.54 16.99 -15.89
CA ASN A 193 -18.65 16.70 -14.99
C ASN A 193 -18.90 17.84 -14.00
N TYR A 194 -17.83 18.45 -13.49
CA TYR A 194 -17.96 19.40 -12.38
C TYR A 194 -17.87 20.83 -12.86
N THR A 195 -16.92 21.16 -13.75
CA THR A 195 -16.57 22.55 -14.04
C THR A 195 -15.95 22.66 -15.45
N PRO A 196 -16.74 22.77 -16.53
CA PRO A 196 -16.22 22.76 -17.92
C PRO A 196 -15.30 23.95 -18.25
N SER A 197 -15.13 24.87 -17.30
CA SER A 197 -14.25 26.02 -17.34
C SER A 197 -12.96 25.88 -16.54
N TYR A 198 -12.78 24.81 -15.74
CA TYR A 198 -11.61 24.67 -14.86
C TYR A 198 -10.55 23.75 -15.44
N ASP A 199 -9.30 24.15 -15.21
CA ASP A 199 -8.14 23.30 -15.39
C ASP A 199 -8.13 22.20 -14.32
N VAL A 200 -7.56 21.05 -14.66
CA VAL A 200 -7.29 19.97 -13.69
C VAL A 200 -5.79 19.71 -13.67
N LEU A 201 -5.17 19.77 -12.49
CA LEU A 201 -3.74 19.51 -12.32
C LEU A 201 -3.53 18.32 -11.40
N GLY A 202 -2.87 17.28 -11.91
CA GLY A 202 -2.32 16.20 -11.11
C GLY A 202 -0.83 16.40 -10.92
N PHE A 203 -0.33 16.05 -9.75
CA PHE A 203 1.10 16.04 -9.45
C PHE A 203 1.49 14.72 -8.81
N ASP A 204 2.71 14.27 -9.06
CA ASP A 204 3.28 13.14 -8.35
C ASP A 204 3.95 13.68 -7.08
N PRO A 205 3.55 13.25 -5.87
CA PRO A 205 4.23 13.64 -4.64
C PRO A 205 5.72 13.29 -4.66
N ARG A 206 6.48 13.86 -3.71
CA ARG A 206 7.90 13.55 -3.52
C ARG A 206 8.15 12.04 -3.49
N GLY A 207 9.08 11.55 -4.32
CA GLY A 207 9.40 10.13 -4.43
C GLY A 207 8.44 9.28 -5.28
N VAL A 208 7.30 9.82 -5.73
CA VAL A 208 6.27 9.08 -6.49
C VAL A 208 6.56 9.12 -7.98
N ASN A 209 6.47 7.95 -8.64
CA ASN A 209 6.40 7.81 -10.10
C ASN A 209 7.49 8.62 -10.86
N LEU A 210 7.14 9.78 -11.44
CA LEU A 210 8.05 10.61 -12.24
C LEU A 210 8.78 11.69 -11.43
N SER A 211 8.38 11.91 -10.17
CA SER A 211 9.03 12.89 -9.31
C SER A 211 10.40 12.41 -8.85
N THR A 212 11.38 13.31 -8.84
CA THR A 212 12.77 12.98 -8.48
C THR A 212 13.23 13.74 -7.23
N PRO A 213 14.09 13.13 -6.40
CA PRO A 213 14.60 11.75 -6.51
C PRO A 213 13.50 10.70 -6.23
N ALA A 214 13.58 9.55 -6.92
CA ALA A 214 12.63 8.46 -6.77
C ALA A 214 12.83 7.71 -5.45
N ALA A 215 11.74 7.31 -4.80
CA ALA A 215 11.78 6.53 -3.55
C ALA A 215 11.93 5.02 -3.82
N SER A 216 13.00 4.60 -4.49
CA SER A 216 13.26 3.19 -4.81
C SER A 216 14.39 2.62 -3.96
N CYS A 217 14.11 1.56 -3.19
CA CYS A 217 15.14 0.87 -2.42
C CYS A 217 15.91 -0.15 -3.26
N TYR A 218 15.29 -0.67 -4.32
CA TYR A 218 15.84 -1.71 -5.17
C TYR A 218 16.41 -1.15 -6.47
N ASN A 219 17.53 -1.70 -6.90
CA ASN A 219 18.13 -1.37 -8.20
C ASN A 219 17.38 -2.02 -9.38
N HIS A 220 16.64 -3.10 -9.14
CA HIS A 220 15.92 -3.87 -10.17
C HIS A 220 14.56 -4.35 -9.66
N SER A 221 13.52 -4.24 -10.50
CA SER A 221 12.16 -4.70 -10.17
C SER A 221 12.08 -6.20 -9.84
N ALA A 222 12.90 -7.04 -10.47
CA ALA A 222 12.95 -8.47 -10.14
C ALA A 222 13.40 -8.74 -8.69
N ILE A 223 14.28 -7.91 -8.13
CA ILE A 223 14.71 -8.04 -6.73
C ILE A 223 13.60 -7.55 -5.79
N ARG A 224 12.89 -6.47 -6.18
CA ARG A 224 11.70 -5.99 -5.47
C ARG A 224 10.64 -7.09 -5.39
N ASP A 225 10.27 -7.67 -6.53
CA ASP A 225 9.26 -8.73 -6.60
C ASP A 225 9.67 -9.97 -5.79
N ARG A 226 10.96 -10.36 -5.86
CA ARG A 226 11.49 -11.45 -5.01
C ARG A 226 11.36 -11.12 -3.52
N SER A 227 11.64 -9.89 -3.12
CA SER A 227 11.49 -9.44 -1.73
C SER A 227 10.03 -9.50 -1.28
N PHE A 228 9.12 -8.97 -2.10
CA PHE A 228 7.68 -8.99 -1.86
C PHE A 228 7.15 -10.44 -1.72
N TYR A 229 7.53 -11.31 -2.66
CA TYR A 229 7.16 -12.73 -2.61
C TYR A 229 7.66 -13.42 -1.33
N LEU A 230 8.92 -13.19 -0.94
CA LEU A 230 9.48 -13.77 0.29
C LEU A 230 8.73 -13.31 1.55
N LYS A 231 8.35 -12.04 1.62
CA LYS A 231 7.55 -11.51 2.73
C LYS A 231 6.18 -12.19 2.81
N ASN A 232 5.47 -12.30 1.69
CA ASN A 232 4.15 -12.92 1.63
C ASN A 232 4.15 -14.40 2.04
N VAL A 233 5.23 -15.14 1.77
CA VAL A 233 5.34 -16.54 2.23
C VAL A 233 5.36 -16.64 3.75
N PHE A 234 5.93 -15.65 4.46
CA PHE A 234 5.92 -15.64 5.92
C PHE A 234 4.53 -15.33 6.49
N TYR A 235 3.71 -14.59 5.75
CA TYR A 235 2.37 -14.17 6.16
C TYR A 235 1.43 -15.37 6.24
N GLU A 236 1.36 -16.17 5.16
CA GLU A 236 0.55 -17.38 5.03
C GLU A 236 0.85 -18.42 6.13
N SER A 237 2.13 -18.55 6.50
CA SER A 237 2.63 -19.58 7.42
C SER A 237 2.11 -19.50 8.87
N ALA A 238 1.54 -18.36 9.26
CA ALA A 238 1.05 -18.13 10.63
C ALA A 238 -0.46 -17.85 10.74
N VAL A 239 -1.13 -17.58 9.61
CA VAL A 239 -2.61 -17.57 9.49
C VAL A 239 -3.14 -19.01 9.45
N GLY A 240 -2.40 -19.87 8.77
CA GLY A 240 -2.90 -21.17 8.36
C GLY A 240 -3.24 -22.20 9.43
N ARG A 241 -2.76 -22.01 10.66
CA ARG A 241 -3.10 -22.89 11.79
C ARG A 241 -4.34 -22.44 12.57
N ARG A 242 -4.83 -21.21 12.37
CA ARG A 242 -5.99 -20.67 13.10
C ARG A 242 -7.32 -20.90 12.39
N HIS A 243 -7.39 -20.61 11.08
CA HIS A 243 -8.60 -20.93 10.31
C HIS A 243 -8.92 -22.43 10.36
N ALA A 244 -7.91 -23.30 10.28
CA ALA A 244 -8.08 -24.73 10.42
C ALA A 244 -8.57 -25.18 11.81
N ALA A 245 -8.29 -24.43 12.88
CA ALA A 245 -8.68 -24.80 14.25
C ALA A 245 -10.06 -24.25 14.65
N GLU A 246 -10.40 -23.02 14.23
CA GLU A 246 -11.67 -22.37 14.57
C GLU A 246 -12.83 -22.80 13.64
N HIS A 247 -12.60 -23.01 12.33
CA HIS A 247 -13.66 -23.48 11.42
C HIS A 247 -14.08 -24.93 11.70
N VAL A 248 -13.15 -25.80 12.11
CA VAL A 248 -13.45 -27.20 12.48
C VAL A 248 -14.39 -27.26 13.70
N GLN A 249 -14.33 -26.28 14.61
CA GLN A 249 -15.24 -26.21 15.75
C GLN A 249 -16.64 -25.69 15.39
N GLN A 250 -16.77 -24.80 14.40
CA GLN A 250 -18.04 -24.14 14.07
C GLN A 250 -18.88 -24.87 13.01
N HIS A 251 -18.26 -25.65 12.12
CA HIS A 251 -18.96 -26.33 11.02
C HIS A 251 -18.43 -27.77 10.82
N PRO A 252 -18.96 -28.77 11.55
CA PRO A 252 -18.54 -30.16 11.35
C PRO A 252 -18.89 -30.63 9.94
N LEU A 253 -17.89 -31.12 9.21
CA LEU A 253 -18.05 -31.69 7.87
C LEU A 253 -19.06 -32.86 7.88
N PRO A 254 -19.85 -33.06 6.80
CA PRO A 254 -20.68 -34.25 6.68
C PRO A 254 -19.81 -35.52 6.67
N PRO A 255 -20.29 -36.62 7.28
CA PRO A 255 -19.45 -37.74 7.68
C PRO A 255 -19.17 -38.68 6.51
N HIS A 256 -18.36 -38.27 5.53
CA HIS A 256 -17.70 -39.22 4.63
C HIS A 256 -16.29 -38.74 4.26
N HIS A 257 -15.31 -39.51 4.75
CA HIS A 257 -13.86 -39.47 4.55
C HIS A 257 -13.03 -38.62 5.53
N LEU A 258 -12.30 -39.38 6.38
CA LEU A 258 -11.22 -39.02 7.31
C LEU A 258 -11.68 -38.48 8.68
N ALA A 259 -11.39 -39.27 9.72
CA ALA A 259 -11.59 -38.90 11.12
C ALA A 259 -10.75 -37.66 11.46
N PRO A 260 -11.27 -36.71 12.24
CA PRO A 260 -10.47 -35.60 12.74
C PRO A 260 -9.34 -36.15 13.63
N PRO A 261 -8.11 -35.60 13.54
CA PRO A 261 -7.04 -35.96 14.47
C PRO A 261 -7.42 -35.54 15.90
N PRO A 262 -6.83 -36.18 16.93
CA PRO A 262 -7.12 -35.88 18.32
C PRO A 262 -6.77 -34.43 18.66
N THR A 263 -7.69 -33.73 19.32
CA THR A 263 -7.53 -32.35 19.77
C THR A 263 -6.59 -32.27 20.97
N HIS A 264 -5.36 -31.79 20.77
CA HIS A 264 -4.40 -31.48 21.84
C HIS A 264 -4.53 -29.99 22.24
N GLY A 265 -5.65 -29.63 22.86
CA GLY A 265 -6.14 -28.25 23.03
C GLY A 265 -5.33 -27.26 23.88
N GLU A 266 -4.09 -27.57 24.30
CA GLU A 266 -3.25 -26.64 25.07
C GLU A 266 -1.79 -26.62 24.56
N GLU A 267 -1.22 -27.79 24.22
CA GLU A 267 0.08 -27.89 23.53
C GLU A 267 0.02 -27.32 22.10
N ASP A 268 -1.10 -27.51 21.39
CA ASP A 268 -1.31 -26.94 20.05
C ASP A 268 -1.37 -25.41 20.10
N GLY A 269 -1.96 -24.83 21.15
CA GLY A 269 -2.07 -23.39 21.33
C GLY A 269 -0.70 -22.72 21.51
N VAL A 270 0.15 -23.28 22.37
CA VAL A 270 1.52 -22.79 22.60
C VAL A 270 2.36 -22.90 21.31
N ALA A 271 2.26 -24.02 20.59
CA ALA A 271 3.00 -24.23 19.34
C ALA A 271 2.54 -23.29 18.20
N VAL A 272 1.27 -22.86 18.20
CA VAL A 272 0.73 -21.87 17.27
C VAL A 272 1.25 -20.47 17.60
N GLU A 273 1.32 -20.10 18.88
CA GLU A 273 1.86 -18.80 19.30
C GLU A 273 3.35 -18.67 19.01
N GLU A 274 4.14 -19.71 19.29
CA GLU A 274 5.57 -19.72 18.96
C GLU A 274 5.81 -19.62 17.45
N ALA A 275 4.97 -20.26 16.63
CA ALA A 275 5.04 -20.15 15.18
C ALA A 275 4.68 -18.75 14.67
N ALA A 276 3.63 -18.14 15.21
CA ALA A 276 3.25 -16.76 14.88
C ALA A 276 4.35 -15.77 15.26
N ALA A 277 4.94 -15.92 16.45
CA ALA A 277 6.07 -15.09 16.87
C ALA A 277 7.29 -15.28 15.96
N ARG A 278 7.58 -16.51 15.52
CA ARG A 278 8.66 -16.77 14.56
C ARG A 278 8.39 -16.14 13.19
N ALA A 279 7.17 -16.28 12.66
CA ALA A 279 6.77 -15.67 11.39
C ALA A 279 6.89 -14.14 11.44
N LEU A 280 6.40 -13.53 12.52
CA LEU A 280 6.53 -12.10 12.79
C LEU A 280 8.00 -11.65 12.77
N ARG A 281 8.89 -12.39 13.44
CA ARG A 281 10.33 -12.08 13.47
C ARG A 281 10.99 -12.20 12.10
N LEU A 282 10.59 -13.20 11.29
CA LEU A 282 11.07 -13.35 9.91
C LEU A 282 10.61 -12.17 9.04
N ALA A 283 9.35 -11.78 9.13
CA ALA A 283 8.82 -10.61 8.44
C ALA A 283 9.53 -9.32 8.87
N SER A 284 9.67 -9.06 10.18
CA SER A 284 10.41 -7.90 10.71
C SER A 284 11.89 -7.90 10.28
N ALA A 285 12.52 -9.07 10.15
CA ALA A 285 13.89 -9.19 9.66
C ALA A 285 13.98 -8.85 8.16
N ALA A 286 13.00 -9.27 7.37
CA ALA A 286 12.89 -8.89 5.96
C ALA A 286 12.71 -7.37 5.80
N ASP A 287 11.84 -6.75 6.60
CA ASP A 287 11.67 -5.28 6.63
C ASP A 287 12.97 -4.56 7.01
N SER A 288 13.69 -5.08 8.00
CA SER A 288 15.00 -4.53 8.42
C SER A 288 16.06 -4.64 7.32
N ALA A 289 16.04 -5.73 6.54
CA ALA A 289 16.93 -5.90 5.40
C ALA A 289 16.58 -4.92 4.26
N GLU A 290 15.29 -4.68 4.02
CA GLU A 290 14.85 -3.65 3.08
C GLU A 290 15.27 -2.25 3.53
N TRP A 291 15.09 -1.89 4.79
CA TRP A 291 15.62 -0.63 5.36
C TRP A 291 17.13 -0.48 5.22
N SER A 292 17.87 -1.59 5.24
CA SER A 292 19.31 -1.57 4.98
C SER A 292 19.61 -1.25 3.51
N ALA A 293 18.89 -1.87 2.57
CA ALA A 293 19.00 -1.55 1.15
C ALA A 293 18.60 -0.10 0.84
N CYS A 294 17.49 0.38 1.42
CA CYS A 294 17.04 1.77 1.31
C CYS A 294 18.09 2.74 1.86
N ARG A 295 18.77 2.42 2.96
CA ARG A 295 19.85 3.26 3.51
C ARG A 295 21.04 3.38 2.56
N ASP A 296 21.37 2.32 1.85
CA ASP A 296 22.47 2.33 0.89
C ASP A 296 22.12 3.13 -0.37
N THR A 297 20.90 2.98 -0.88
CA THR A 297 20.44 3.62 -2.11
C THR A 297 19.98 5.07 -1.89
N LEU A 298 19.14 5.31 -0.89
CA LEU A 298 18.43 6.58 -0.67
C LEU A 298 19.07 7.49 0.38
N LYS A 299 20.06 6.98 1.14
CA LYS A 299 20.73 7.74 2.21
C LYS A 299 19.72 8.34 3.21
N ASP A 300 19.65 9.67 3.30
CA ASP A 300 18.77 10.40 4.21
C ASP A 300 17.42 10.80 3.59
N LEU A 301 17.21 10.56 2.28
CA LEU A 301 15.97 10.93 1.58
C LEU A 301 14.67 10.45 2.26
N PRO A 302 14.57 9.25 2.84
CA PRO A 302 13.33 8.77 3.45
C PRO A 302 12.78 9.67 4.57
N ARG A 303 13.63 10.49 5.19
CA ARG A 303 13.25 11.43 6.26
C ARG A 303 12.32 12.55 5.78
N PHE A 304 12.22 12.74 4.46
CA PHE A 304 11.52 13.86 3.87
C PHE A 304 10.19 13.46 3.23
N PHE A 305 9.76 12.20 3.27
CA PHE A 305 8.56 11.74 2.55
C PHE A 305 7.24 11.88 3.33
N THR A 306 7.18 12.62 4.43
CA THR A 306 5.95 12.71 5.26
C THR A 306 4.79 13.43 4.58
N THR A 307 3.57 13.20 5.07
CA THR A 307 2.36 13.92 4.61
C THR A 307 2.51 15.43 4.84
N ALA A 308 3.11 15.83 5.96
CA ALA A 308 3.34 17.24 6.29
C ALA A 308 4.24 17.94 5.26
N ALA A 309 5.34 17.30 4.86
CA ALA A 309 6.23 17.84 3.83
C ALA A 309 5.51 17.94 2.47
N THR A 310 4.73 16.93 2.10
CA THR A 310 3.90 16.93 0.89
C THR A 310 2.84 18.03 0.91
N ALA A 311 2.21 18.32 2.05
CA ALA A 311 1.24 19.41 2.18
C ALA A 311 1.87 20.78 1.91
N ARG A 312 3.14 20.98 2.27
CA ARG A 312 3.89 22.21 1.95
C ARG A 312 4.22 22.30 0.46
N ASP A 313 4.52 21.18 -0.18
CA ASP A 313 4.68 21.11 -1.64
C ASP A 313 3.40 21.55 -2.36
N VAL A 314 2.24 21.10 -1.89
CA VAL A 314 0.93 21.50 -2.42
C VAL A 314 0.71 23.01 -2.31
N ASP A 315 1.16 23.64 -1.23
CA ASP A 315 1.06 25.10 -1.11
C ASP A 315 1.96 25.83 -2.11
N LEU A 316 3.16 25.31 -2.41
CA LEU A 316 4.01 25.86 -3.48
C LEU A 316 3.38 25.67 -4.86
N ILE A 317 2.70 24.55 -5.11
CA ILE A 317 1.90 24.34 -6.33
C ILE A 317 0.78 25.39 -6.44
N ARG A 318 0.03 25.64 -5.36
CA ARG A 318 -1.00 26.68 -5.30
C ARG A 318 -0.41 28.07 -5.63
N GLN A 319 0.74 28.40 -5.04
CA GLN A 319 1.44 29.66 -5.33
C GLN A 319 1.86 29.77 -6.79
N ALA A 320 2.42 28.70 -7.37
CA ALA A 320 2.85 28.67 -8.77
C ALA A 320 1.68 28.74 -9.76
N LEU A 321 0.49 28.31 -9.36
CA LEU A 321 -0.76 28.50 -10.12
C LEU A 321 -1.29 29.95 -10.04
N GLY A 322 -0.78 30.75 -9.09
CA GLY A 322 -1.25 32.11 -8.85
C GLY A 322 -2.67 32.16 -8.27
N GLU A 323 -3.04 31.17 -7.45
CA GLU A 323 -4.36 31.07 -6.82
C GLU A 323 -4.28 31.41 -5.34
N ASP A 324 -5.16 32.27 -4.83
CA ASP A 324 -5.13 32.69 -3.41
C ASP A 324 -5.49 31.56 -2.45
N ALA A 325 -6.36 30.64 -2.88
CA ALA A 325 -6.83 29.50 -2.10
C ALA A 325 -6.87 28.24 -2.95
N LEU A 326 -6.54 27.08 -2.36
CA LEU A 326 -6.46 25.79 -3.04
C LEU A 326 -7.85 25.25 -3.38
N THR A 327 -8.08 24.97 -4.66
CA THR A 327 -9.21 24.13 -5.10
C THR A 327 -8.69 22.71 -5.35
N ALA A 328 -9.30 21.71 -4.72
CA ALA A 328 -8.78 20.35 -4.78
C ALA A 328 -9.86 19.26 -4.71
N TYR A 329 -9.56 18.12 -5.32
CA TYR A 329 -10.30 16.87 -5.17
C TYR A 329 -9.31 15.77 -4.80
N MET A 330 -9.38 15.33 -3.55
CA MET A 330 -8.44 14.38 -2.98
C MET A 330 -9.16 13.13 -2.51
N VAL A 331 -8.62 11.97 -2.89
CA VAL A 331 -9.25 10.67 -2.69
C VAL A 331 -8.39 9.79 -1.77
N SER A 332 -9.00 8.97 -0.92
CA SER A 332 -8.30 7.97 -0.10
C SER A 332 -7.25 8.62 0.82
N TYR A 333 -5.99 8.18 0.85
CA TYR A 333 -4.88 8.88 1.51
C TYR A 333 -4.74 10.36 1.13
N GLY A 334 -5.17 10.74 -0.08
CA GLY A 334 -5.25 12.14 -0.47
C GLY A 334 -6.14 12.95 0.47
N THR A 335 -7.15 12.32 1.10
CA THR A 335 -7.96 12.96 2.14
C THR A 335 -7.15 13.28 3.40
N GLY A 336 -6.17 12.44 3.76
CA GLY A 336 -5.23 12.73 4.85
C GLY A 336 -4.26 13.87 4.53
N LEU A 337 -3.80 13.94 3.27
CA LEU A 337 -3.06 15.09 2.75
C LEU A 337 -3.90 16.38 2.79
N GLY A 338 -5.17 16.30 2.39
CA GLY A 338 -6.11 17.43 2.41
C GLY A 338 -6.41 17.92 3.84
N GLN A 339 -6.62 16.99 4.78
CA GLN A 339 -6.74 17.29 6.20
C GLN A 339 -5.52 18.05 6.70
N THR A 340 -4.32 17.51 6.46
CA THR A 340 -3.04 18.12 6.88
C THR A 340 -2.84 19.50 6.26
N TYR A 341 -3.10 19.65 4.96
CA TYR A 341 -3.04 20.94 4.27
C TYR A 341 -4.00 21.96 4.89
N SER A 342 -5.26 21.56 5.13
CA SER A 342 -6.29 22.46 5.65
C SER A 342 -5.91 23.06 7.01
N GLN A 343 -5.20 22.30 7.84
CA GLN A 343 -4.81 22.77 9.16
C GLN A 343 -3.48 23.52 9.16
N LEU A 344 -2.52 23.16 8.28
CA LEU A 344 -1.29 23.93 8.10
C LEU A 344 -1.56 25.30 7.45
N PHE A 345 -2.56 25.38 6.58
CA PHE A 345 -2.87 26.57 5.78
C PHE A 345 -4.36 26.93 5.79
N PRO A 346 -4.97 27.18 6.97
CA PRO A 346 -6.43 27.34 7.11
C PRO A 346 -6.99 28.52 6.31
N GLN A 347 -6.18 29.57 6.12
CA GLN A 347 -6.52 30.78 5.36
C GLN A 347 -6.31 30.64 3.84
N ARG A 348 -5.97 29.43 3.37
CA ARG A 348 -5.71 29.12 1.95
C ARG A 348 -6.55 27.95 1.47
N VAL A 349 -7.57 27.55 2.24
CA VAL A 349 -8.53 26.51 1.88
C VAL A 349 -9.60 27.14 0.98
N GLY A 350 -9.59 26.75 -0.29
CA GLY A 350 -10.61 27.12 -1.27
C GLY A 350 -11.72 26.08 -1.31
N ARG A 351 -12.02 25.57 -2.51
CA ARG A 351 -13.03 24.51 -2.68
C ARG A 351 -12.33 23.15 -2.67
N MET A 352 -12.28 22.52 -1.51
CA MET A 352 -11.65 21.23 -1.30
C MET A 352 -12.68 20.14 -1.02
N ILE A 353 -12.70 19.11 -1.86
CA ILE A 353 -13.47 17.88 -1.68
C ILE A 353 -12.52 16.78 -1.21
N LEU A 354 -12.91 16.08 -0.14
CA LEU A 354 -12.25 14.89 0.37
C LEU A 354 -13.19 13.69 0.21
N ASP A 355 -12.77 12.64 -0.50
CA ASP A 355 -13.62 11.51 -0.90
C ASP A 355 -12.97 10.15 -0.54
N GLY A 356 -13.66 9.33 0.26
CA GLY A 356 -13.08 8.13 0.88
C GLY A 356 -12.17 8.52 2.04
N LEU A 357 -12.76 8.84 3.19
CA LEU A 357 -12.16 9.65 4.25
C LEU A 357 -11.31 8.85 5.24
N GLU A 358 -10.05 9.23 5.36
CA GLU A 358 -9.20 8.88 6.51
C GLU A 358 -9.51 9.78 7.71
N PHE A 359 -9.08 9.36 8.90
CA PHE A 359 -9.05 10.20 10.09
C PHE A 359 -7.62 10.27 10.63
N VAL A 360 -6.84 11.25 10.14
CA VAL A 360 -5.36 11.24 10.30
C VAL A 360 -4.87 11.38 11.75
N ILE A 361 -5.74 11.75 12.69
CA ILE A 361 -5.38 11.72 14.12
C ILE A 361 -5.06 10.28 14.55
N ASP A 362 -5.79 9.29 14.07
CA ASP A 362 -5.52 7.89 14.40
C ASP A 362 -4.21 7.42 13.77
N HIS A 363 -3.80 7.99 12.63
CA HIS A 363 -2.56 7.63 11.92
C HIS A 363 -1.30 8.07 12.67
N ARG A 364 -1.45 8.82 13.76
CA ARG A 364 -0.35 9.11 14.69
C ARG A 364 0.10 7.83 15.41
N GLU A 365 -0.82 6.89 15.64
CA GLU A 365 -0.48 5.57 16.18
C GLU A 365 0.18 4.69 15.11
N ARG A 366 1.16 3.87 15.51
CA ARG A 366 1.95 3.03 14.57
C ARG A 366 1.15 2.14 13.64
N VAL A 367 -0.07 1.80 14.05
CA VAL A 367 -0.95 0.86 13.36
C VAL A 367 -2.27 1.49 12.97
N GLY A 368 -2.42 2.80 13.22
CA GLY A 368 -3.65 3.53 12.96
C GLY A 368 -4.09 3.38 11.52
N PHE A 369 -3.16 3.61 10.58
CA PHE A 369 -3.41 3.49 9.14
C PHE A 369 -4.05 2.14 8.77
N GLY A 370 -3.46 1.03 9.20
CA GLY A 370 -4.00 -0.32 8.96
C GLY A 370 -5.29 -0.59 9.72
N TRP A 371 -5.32 -0.33 11.03
CA TRP A 371 -6.44 -0.66 11.92
C TRP A 371 -7.74 0.05 11.55
N THR A 372 -7.66 1.34 11.19
CA THR A 372 -8.85 2.14 10.88
C THR A 372 -9.52 1.78 9.56
N SER A 373 -8.88 0.94 8.74
CA SER A 373 -9.46 0.47 7.47
C SER A 373 -10.37 -0.75 7.60
N LEU A 374 -10.35 -1.45 8.74
CA LEU A 374 -10.86 -2.83 8.81
C LEU A 374 -12.38 -3.01 8.89
N ASP A 375 -13.15 -2.09 9.51
CA ASP A 375 -14.51 -2.44 9.96
C ASP A 375 -15.49 -2.87 8.85
N ASN A 376 -15.40 -2.33 7.63
CA ASN A 376 -16.44 -2.54 6.62
C ASN A 376 -16.08 -3.58 5.55
N VAL A 377 -14.87 -4.17 5.60
CA VAL A 377 -14.40 -5.05 4.52
C VAL A 377 -15.21 -6.35 4.47
N THR A 378 -15.41 -6.97 5.63
CA THR A 378 -16.22 -8.19 5.74
C THR A 378 -17.69 -7.91 5.41
N ASP A 379 -18.21 -6.74 5.77
CA ASP A 379 -19.58 -6.35 5.42
C ASP A 379 -19.73 -6.10 3.91
N ALA A 380 -18.75 -5.45 3.26
CA ALA A 380 -18.73 -5.26 1.81
C ALA A 380 -18.70 -6.60 1.06
N TRP A 381 -18.02 -7.61 1.61
CA TRP A 381 -18.06 -8.98 1.08
C TRP A 381 -19.40 -9.67 1.30
N ARG A 382 -19.90 -9.70 2.54
CA ARG A 382 -21.08 -10.49 2.92
C ARG A 382 -22.40 -9.87 2.46
N ASP A 383 -22.58 -8.58 2.71
CA ASP A 383 -23.82 -7.87 2.36
C ASP A 383 -23.76 -7.29 0.95
N GLY A 384 -22.58 -6.86 0.51
CA GLY A 384 -22.35 -6.40 -0.85
C GLY A 384 -22.19 -7.56 -1.83
N PHE A 385 -20.97 -8.05 -2.01
CA PHE A 385 -20.64 -9.02 -3.06
C PHE A 385 -21.56 -10.26 -3.04
N ILE A 386 -21.66 -10.94 -1.90
CA ILE A 386 -22.50 -12.14 -1.75
C ILE A 386 -23.99 -11.78 -1.71
N GLY A 387 -24.36 -10.79 -0.89
CA GLY A 387 -25.76 -10.40 -0.67
C GLY A 387 -26.46 -9.89 -1.93
N GLU A 388 -25.80 -9.00 -2.68
CA GLU A 388 -26.32 -8.49 -3.96
C GLU A 388 -26.28 -9.57 -5.06
N CYS A 389 -25.35 -10.53 -5.00
CA CYS A 389 -25.29 -11.64 -5.96
C CYS A 389 -26.53 -12.54 -5.90
N VAL A 390 -27.04 -12.85 -4.70
CA VAL A 390 -28.20 -13.75 -4.52
C VAL A 390 -29.56 -13.02 -4.55
N ARG A 391 -29.55 -11.69 -4.68
CA ARG A 391 -30.77 -10.89 -4.71
C ARG A 391 -31.68 -11.31 -5.89
N PRO A 392 -33.02 -11.33 -5.72
CA PRO A 392 -33.94 -11.53 -6.83
C PRO A 392 -33.64 -10.57 -7.99
N GLY A 393 -33.57 -11.10 -9.20
CA GLY A 393 -33.25 -10.34 -10.42
C GLY A 393 -31.77 -9.96 -10.63
N ALA A 394 -30.86 -10.34 -9.74
CA ALA A 394 -29.41 -10.10 -9.93
C ALA A 394 -28.82 -11.06 -10.98
N HIS A 395 -28.00 -10.55 -11.90
CA HIS A 395 -27.31 -11.32 -12.95
C HIS A 395 -25.93 -11.81 -12.48
N CYS A 396 -25.88 -12.53 -11.36
CA CYS A 396 -24.62 -12.98 -10.77
C CYS A 396 -24.36 -14.48 -11.00
N PRO A 397 -23.26 -14.90 -11.67
CA PRO A 397 -23.02 -16.29 -12.05
C PRO A 397 -22.93 -17.28 -10.88
N LEU A 398 -22.70 -16.80 -9.65
CA LEU A 398 -22.63 -17.61 -8.44
C LEU A 398 -24.00 -17.86 -7.78
N SER A 399 -25.07 -17.20 -8.22
CA SER A 399 -26.40 -17.26 -7.56
C SER A 399 -27.17 -18.57 -7.78
N VAL A 400 -26.62 -19.50 -8.55
CA VAL A 400 -27.19 -20.83 -8.82
C VAL A 400 -26.23 -21.91 -8.32
N LYS A 401 -26.80 -22.96 -7.70
CA LYS A 401 -26.03 -24.10 -7.19
C LYS A 401 -25.34 -24.86 -8.33
N PRO A 402 -24.08 -25.34 -8.17
CA PRO A 402 -23.37 -26.06 -9.23
C PRO A 402 -24.04 -27.37 -9.62
N SER A 403 -24.72 -28.02 -8.66
CA SER A 403 -25.50 -29.24 -8.91
C SER A 403 -26.63 -28.99 -9.91
N ALA A 404 -27.32 -27.86 -9.81
CA ALA A 404 -28.40 -27.48 -10.73
C ALA A 404 -27.86 -27.12 -12.12
N ILE A 405 -26.72 -26.42 -12.19
CA ILE A 405 -26.02 -26.12 -13.46
C ILE A 405 -25.66 -27.42 -14.18
N ARG A 406 -25.07 -28.39 -13.46
CA ARG A 406 -24.70 -29.70 -14.01
C ARG A 406 -25.91 -30.54 -14.41
N ALA A 407 -26.98 -30.50 -13.63
CA ALA A 407 -28.20 -31.25 -13.90
C ALA A 407 -29.04 -30.66 -15.05
N GLN A 408 -28.72 -29.45 -15.52
CA GLN A 408 -29.50 -28.68 -16.50
C GLN A 408 -30.98 -28.56 -16.11
N HIS A 409 -31.27 -28.59 -14.81
CA HIS A 409 -32.60 -28.52 -14.25
C HIS A 409 -32.65 -27.40 -13.21
N LEU A 410 -33.41 -26.36 -13.53
CA LEU A 410 -33.52 -25.16 -12.73
C LEU A 410 -34.90 -25.12 -12.09
N SER A 411 -34.91 -24.88 -10.79
CA SER A 411 -36.11 -24.55 -10.02
C SER A 411 -35.77 -23.45 -9.04
N LEU A 412 -36.77 -22.91 -8.33
CA LEU A 412 -36.54 -21.98 -7.22
C LEU A 412 -35.57 -22.54 -6.16
N GLU A 413 -35.56 -23.85 -5.93
CA GLU A 413 -34.66 -24.53 -4.98
C GLU A 413 -33.20 -24.60 -5.48
N SER A 414 -32.99 -24.40 -6.78
CA SER A 414 -31.67 -24.33 -7.41
C SER A 414 -30.92 -23.04 -7.12
N ARG A 415 -31.61 -21.99 -6.62
CA ARG A 415 -30.98 -20.72 -6.26
C ARG A 415 -30.19 -20.84 -4.95
N GLU A 416 -29.11 -20.09 -4.89
CA GLU A 416 -28.36 -19.87 -3.66
C GLU A 416 -29.09 -18.87 -2.76
N THR A 417 -28.96 -19.10 -1.46
CA THR A 417 -29.23 -18.10 -0.42
C THR A 417 -27.91 -17.42 -0.05
N ARG A 418 -27.95 -16.25 0.60
CA ARG A 418 -26.72 -15.58 1.09
C ARG A 418 -25.86 -16.54 1.92
N LYS A 419 -26.49 -17.23 2.87
CA LYS A 419 -25.82 -18.19 3.76
C LYS A 419 -25.23 -19.39 3.01
N SER A 420 -25.95 -19.95 2.03
CA SER A 420 -25.44 -21.11 1.28
C SER A 420 -24.30 -20.73 0.33
N LEU A 421 -24.36 -19.54 -0.29
CA LEU A 421 -23.25 -19.03 -1.10
C LEU A 421 -22.03 -18.68 -0.24
N GLU A 422 -22.23 -18.07 0.93
CA GLU A 422 -21.16 -17.78 1.89
C GLU A 422 -20.41 -19.05 2.30
N ILE A 423 -21.12 -20.09 2.75
CA ILE A 423 -20.53 -21.39 3.09
C ILE A 423 -19.76 -22.01 1.90
N ARG A 424 -20.31 -21.88 0.69
CA ARG A 424 -19.69 -22.40 -0.53
C ARG A 424 -18.38 -21.68 -0.88
N LEU A 425 -18.35 -20.34 -0.77
CA LEU A 425 -17.15 -19.56 -1.03
C LEU A 425 -16.12 -19.71 0.09
N GLU A 426 -16.54 -19.83 1.34
CA GLU A 426 -15.65 -20.20 2.46
C GLU A 426 -14.98 -21.56 2.23
N ALA A 427 -15.73 -22.56 1.77
CA ALA A 427 -15.17 -23.87 1.44
C ALA A 427 -14.15 -23.80 0.29
N LEU A 428 -14.34 -22.91 -0.68
CA LEU A 428 -13.35 -22.65 -1.75
C LEU A 428 -12.09 -22.02 -1.18
N LEU A 429 -12.21 -21.00 -0.34
CA LEU A 429 -11.08 -20.35 0.33
C LEU A 429 -10.29 -21.35 1.18
N ASP A 430 -10.98 -22.17 1.98
CA ASP A 430 -10.40 -23.24 2.79
C ASP A 430 -9.71 -24.32 1.93
N HIS A 431 -10.20 -24.56 0.72
CA HIS A 431 -9.56 -25.50 -0.21
C HIS A 431 -8.25 -24.92 -0.73
N VAL A 432 -8.25 -23.69 -1.24
CA VAL A 432 -7.03 -23.02 -1.74
C VAL A 432 -5.99 -22.86 -0.63
N PHE A 433 -6.44 -22.59 0.60
CA PHE A 433 -5.56 -22.51 1.77
C PHE A 433 -4.88 -23.85 2.09
N ARG A 434 -5.60 -24.98 2.04
CA ARG A 434 -5.04 -26.31 2.34
C ARG A 434 -4.27 -26.92 1.17
N ASP A 435 -4.68 -26.60 -0.05
CA ASP A 435 -4.15 -27.15 -1.30
C ASP A 435 -4.00 -26.02 -2.33
N PRO A 436 -2.87 -25.27 -2.31
CA PRO A 436 -2.60 -24.21 -3.27
C PRO A 436 -2.67 -24.71 -4.71
N ILE A 437 -3.30 -23.92 -5.59
CA ILE A 437 -3.63 -24.38 -6.95
C ILE A 437 -2.52 -23.97 -7.91
N GLY A 438 -1.80 -24.96 -8.44
CA GLY A 438 -0.87 -24.77 -9.56
C GLY A 438 -1.60 -24.74 -10.90
N GLY A 439 -1.21 -23.84 -11.80
CA GLY A 439 -1.80 -23.77 -13.14
C GLY A 439 -1.05 -22.88 -14.11
N LEU A 440 -1.68 -22.61 -15.24
CA LEU A 440 -1.16 -21.73 -16.29
C LEU A 440 -2.08 -20.51 -16.44
N ASP A 441 -1.47 -19.34 -16.60
CA ASP A 441 -2.16 -18.14 -17.04
C ASP A 441 -2.53 -18.21 -18.54
N SER A 442 -3.21 -17.20 -19.06
CA SER A 442 -3.62 -17.13 -20.47
C SER A 442 -2.45 -17.08 -21.47
N TYR A 443 -1.23 -16.86 -21.00
CA TYR A 443 0.01 -16.83 -21.79
C TYR A 443 0.85 -18.12 -21.60
N ALA A 444 0.29 -19.14 -20.96
CA ALA A 444 0.94 -20.40 -20.65
C ALA A 444 2.16 -20.27 -19.69
N ASN A 445 2.18 -19.23 -18.84
CA ASN A 445 3.18 -19.12 -17.78
C ASN A 445 2.73 -19.92 -16.54
N PRO A 446 3.62 -20.73 -15.94
CA PRO A 446 3.31 -21.45 -14.71
C PRO A 446 3.22 -20.50 -13.51
N GLN A 447 2.15 -20.63 -12.75
CA GLN A 447 1.90 -19.86 -11.53
C GLN A 447 1.23 -20.74 -10.46
N VAL A 448 1.30 -20.29 -9.21
CA VAL A 448 0.64 -20.94 -8.06
C VAL A 448 -0.29 -19.91 -7.44
N LEU A 449 -1.57 -20.23 -7.32
CA LEU A 449 -2.56 -19.46 -6.59
C LEU A 449 -2.57 -19.92 -5.14
N ARG A 450 -2.16 -19.03 -4.23
CA ARG A 450 -2.21 -19.25 -2.77
C ARG A 450 -3.45 -18.60 -2.16
N TYR A 451 -3.68 -18.84 -0.88
CA TYR A 451 -4.82 -18.23 -0.18
C TYR A 451 -4.74 -16.70 -0.20
N ASP A 452 -3.59 -16.13 0.19
CA ASP A 452 -3.38 -14.69 0.24
C ASP A 452 -3.51 -14.03 -1.14
N ASP A 453 -3.12 -14.75 -2.20
CA ASP A 453 -3.26 -14.30 -3.58
C ASP A 453 -4.75 -14.15 -3.97
N LEU A 454 -5.58 -15.15 -3.61
CA LEU A 454 -7.02 -15.10 -3.83
C LEU A 454 -7.73 -14.05 -2.97
N ILE A 455 -7.33 -13.91 -1.70
CA ILE A 455 -7.82 -12.86 -0.81
C ILE A 455 -7.46 -11.48 -1.37
N GLY A 456 -6.26 -11.28 -1.89
CA GLY A 456 -5.85 -10.04 -2.55
C GLY A 456 -6.73 -9.71 -3.78
N ILE A 457 -7.06 -10.71 -4.60
CA ILE A 457 -7.99 -10.55 -5.74
C ILE A 457 -9.39 -10.13 -5.25
N ILE A 458 -9.91 -10.80 -4.21
CA ILE A 458 -11.20 -10.45 -3.61
C ILE A 458 -11.17 -9.04 -3.04
N TYR A 459 -10.13 -8.69 -2.29
CA TYR A 459 -10.00 -7.36 -1.69
C TYR A 459 -9.95 -6.26 -2.75
N ALA A 460 -9.16 -6.44 -3.81
CA ALA A 460 -9.08 -5.51 -4.93
C ALA A 460 -10.42 -5.33 -5.66
N SER A 461 -11.22 -6.41 -5.78
CA SER A 461 -12.57 -6.36 -6.35
C SER A 461 -13.53 -5.51 -5.51
N LEU A 462 -13.43 -5.57 -4.18
CA LEU A 462 -14.29 -4.80 -3.28
C LEU A 462 -14.11 -3.29 -3.42
N TYR A 463 -13.00 -2.81 -3.99
CA TYR A 463 -12.78 -1.37 -4.26
C TYR A 463 -13.74 -0.79 -5.32
N ASN A 464 -14.29 -1.62 -6.21
CA ASN A 464 -15.19 -1.18 -7.27
C ASN A 464 -16.26 -2.24 -7.57
N ALA A 465 -17.50 -1.98 -7.15
CA ALA A 465 -18.62 -2.87 -7.35
C ALA A 465 -18.99 -3.14 -8.82
N GLU A 466 -18.56 -2.29 -9.75
CA GLU A 466 -18.71 -2.55 -11.19
C GLU A 466 -17.93 -3.79 -11.65
N THR A 467 -16.87 -4.18 -10.93
CA THR A 467 -16.02 -5.33 -11.28
C THR A 467 -16.51 -6.67 -10.71
N TRP A 468 -17.51 -6.63 -9.82
CA TRP A 468 -17.99 -7.82 -9.12
C TRP A 468 -18.55 -8.94 -10.03
N PRO A 469 -19.20 -8.67 -11.18
CA PRO A 469 -19.58 -9.72 -12.12
C PRO A 469 -18.39 -10.53 -12.64
N ASP A 470 -17.26 -9.87 -12.92
CA ASP A 470 -16.04 -10.53 -13.40
C ASP A 470 -15.38 -11.35 -12.30
N THR A 471 -15.35 -10.84 -11.06
CA THR A 471 -14.86 -11.59 -9.90
C THR A 471 -15.75 -12.81 -9.62
N ALA A 472 -17.07 -12.68 -9.73
CA ALA A 472 -17.99 -13.81 -9.55
C ALA A 472 -17.76 -14.89 -10.62
N LYS A 473 -17.47 -14.49 -11.86
CA LYS A 473 -17.09 -15.41 -12.95
C LYS A 473 -15.75 -16.11 -12.65
N LEU A 474 -14.76 -15.38 -12.16
CA LEU A 474 -13.46 -15.91 -11.76
C LEU A 474 -13.61 -16.98 -10.68
N LEU A 475 -14.36 -16.68 -9.61
CA LEU A 475 -14.61 -17.63 -8.51
C LEU A 475 -15.35 -18.88 -9.01
N LEU A 476 -16.35 -18.73 -9.88
CA LEU A 476 -17.06 -19.86 -10.47
C LEU A 476 -16.13 -20.74 -11.33
N GLN A 477 -15.20 -20.14 -12.09
CA GLN A 477 -14.23 -20.92 -12.87
C GLN A 477 -13.27 -21.68 -11.96
N LEU A 478 -12.84 -21.04 -10.87
CA LEU A 478 -11.95 -21.65 -9.90
C LEU A 478 -12.58 -22.87 -9.22
N GLU A 479 -13.85 -22.79 -8.82
CA GLU A 479 -14.62 -23.92 -8.28
C GLU A 479 -14.76 -25.09 -9.27
N ASN A 480 -14.72 -24.81 -10.57
CA ASN A 480 -14.77 -25.81 -11.63
C ASN A 480 -13.37 -26.35 -12.01
N GLY A 481 -12.34 -26.02 -11.24
CA GLY A 481 -10.95 -26.46 -11.46
C GLY A 481 -10.21 -25.68 -12.54
N ASN A 482 -10.73 -24.53 -12.98
CA ASN A 482 -10.05 -23.65 -13.92
C ASN A 482 -9.53 -22.39 -13.22
N ALA A 483 -8.23 -22.35 -12.97
CA ALA A 483 -7.58 -21.23 -12.29
C ALA A 483 -7.10 -20.11 -13.24
N THR A 484 -7.27 -20.22 -14.56
CA THR A 484 -6.63 -19.29 -15.52
C THR A 484 -6.96 -17.82 -15.26
N LEU A 485 -8.24 -17.48 -14.98
CA LEU A 485 -8.61 -16.08 -14.68
C LEU A 485 -8.01 -15.58 -13.36
N ALA A 486 -7.91 -16.45 -12.35
CA ALA A 486 -7.27 -16.10 -11.08
C ALA A 486 -5.77 -15.86 -11.27
N LEU A 487 -5.09 -16.72 -12.04
CA LEU A 487 -3.66 -16.59 -12.34
C LEU A 487 -3.35 -15.41 -13.28
N ASP A 488 -4.26 -15.07 -14.19
CA ASP A 488 -4.17 -13.85 -15.00
C ASP A 488 -4.21 -12.59 -14.12
N ALA A 489 -5.06 -12.58 -13.09
CA ALA A 489 -5.13 -11.45 -12.15
C ALA A 489 -3.83 -11.27 -11.35
N LEU A 490 -3.10 -12.36 -11.07
CA LEU A 490 -1.79 -12.29 -10.40
C LEU A 490 -0.68 -11.78 -11.30
N ARG A 491 -0.79 -11.92 -12.63
CA ARG A 491 0.26 -11.47 -13.54
C ARG A 491 0.52 -9.96 -13.40
N ASP A 492 -0.55 -9.19 -13.23
CA ASP A 492 -0.47 -7.73 -13.18
C ASP A 492 0.06 -7.21 -11.82
N SER A 493 0.28 -8.10 -10.83
CA SER A 493 0.92 -7.74 -9.56
C SER A 493 2.44 -7.74 -9.60
N TRP A 494 3.06 -8.28 -10.66
CA TRP A 494 4.52 -8.30 -10.82
C TRP A 494 5.03 -6.99 -11.43
N SER A 495 6.05 -6.41 -10.80
CA SER A 495 6.71 -5.22 -11.35
C SER A 495 7.68 -5.56 -12.49
N TYR A 496 8.26 -6.75 -12.44
CA TYR A 496 9.18 -7.25 -13.43
C TYR A 496 8.44 -7.84 -14.63
N ASP A 497 8.62 -7.23 -15.80
CA ASP A 497 8.15 -7.79 -17.07
C ASP A 497 9.35 -8.30 -17.88
N PRO A 498 9.53 -9.63 -18.04
CA PRO A 498 10.64 -10.19 -18.81
C PRO A 498 10.61 -9.82 -20.30
N ARG A 499 9.47 -9.33 -20.81
CA ARG A 499 9.31 -8.85 -22.19
C ARG A 499 9.85 -7.44 -22.39
N LYS A 500 9.91 -6.63 -21.32
CA LYS A 500 10.59 -5.34 -21.32
C LYS A 500 12.10 -5.60 -21.23
N SER A 501 12.84 -5.48 -22.34
CA SER A 501 14.28 -5.79 -22.33
C SER A 501 15.04 -4.88 -21.35
N SER A 502 15.68 -5.46 -20.32
CA SER A 502 16.50 -4.74 -19.34
C SER A 502 17.96 -4.53 -19.77
N VAL A 503 18.28 -4.70 -21.06
CA VAL A 503 19.67 -4.63 -21.54
C VAL A 503 19.90 -3.29 -22.24
N PRO A 504 20.78 -2.40 -21.70
CA PRO A 504 21.35 -1.34 -22.50
C PRO A 504 22.00 -2.01 -23.72
N ARG A 505 21.64 -1.60 -24.94
CA ARG A 505 22.40 -2.03 -26.13
C ARG A 505 23.82 -1.46 -26.00
N GLY A 506 24.68 -2.17 -25.26
CA GLY A 506 26.11 -2.01 -25.28
C GLY A 506 26.54 -2.03 -26.74
N HIS A 507 27.38 -1.06 -27.09
CA HIS A 507 27.88 -0.82 -28.42
C HIS A 507 28.08 -2.13 -29.19
N ARG A 508 27.38 -2.25 -30.32
CA ARG A 508 27.69 -3.25 -31.32
C ARG A 508 29.11 -2.94 -31.78
N ILE A 509 30.12 -3.59 -31.21
CA ILE A 509 31.49 -3.56 -31.73
C ILE A 509 31.34 -4.07 -33.16
N ARG A 510 31.45 -3.15 -34.12
CA ARG A 510 31.62 -3.50 -35.53
C ARG A 510 32.92 -4.30 -35.59
N ARG A 511 32.82 -5.64 -35.61
CA ARG A 511 33.87 -6.47 -36.20
C ARG A 511 33.91 -6.13 -37.69
N HIS A 512 34.76 -5.19 -38.06
CA HIS A 512 35.26 -5.11 -39.42
C HIS A 512 36.16 -6.34 -39.66
N GLY A 513 35.86 -7.13 -40.68
CA GLY A 513 36.84 -8.07 -41.25
C GLY A 513 36.29 -9.37 -41.83
N HIS A 514 35.99 -9.32 -43.12
CA HIS A 514 36.16 -10.37 -44.15
C HIS A 514 35.26 -11.61 -44.23
N ALA A 515 34.39 -11.53 -45.26
CA ALA A 515 34.37 -12.34 -46.48
C ALA A 515 33.70 -13.75 -46.51
N ARG A 516 32.68 -13.80 -47.40
CA ARG A 516 32.23 -14.89 -48.30
C ARG A 516 31.57 -16.14 -47.68
N GLY A 517 30.39 -16.48 -48.23
CA GLY A 517 29.95 -17.87 -48.34
C GLY A 517 28.44 -18.06 -48.25
N HIS A 518 27.85 -18.64 -49.29
CA HIS A 518 26.44 -19.02 -49.45
C HIS A 518 25.92 -20.06 -48.44
N GLY A 519 24.59 -20.11 -48.24
CA GLY A 519 23.90 -21.32 -47.77
C GLY A 519 22.47 -21.10 -47.25
N ARG A 520 21.49 -21.76 -47.86
CA ARG A 520 20.06 -21.80 -47.46
C ARG A 520 19.81 -22.86 -46.37
N ALA A 521 18.75 -22.62 -45.59
CA ALA A 521 17.75 -23.54 -45.01
C ALA A 521 18.21 -24.75 -44.16
N HIS A 522 17.74 -24.83 -42.90
CA HIS A 522 16.65 -25.74 -42.47
C HIS A 522 16.40 -25.65 -40.95
N GLU A 523 15.13 -25.83 -40.56
CA GLU A 523 14.64 -26.05 -39.21
C GLU A 523 15.32 -27.26 -38.52
N THR A 524 15.52 -27.20 -37.20
CA THR A 524 15.19 -28.30 -36.25
C THR A 524 15.48 -27.91 -34.79
N SER A 525 14.45 -28.14 -33.96
CA SER A 525 14.48 -28.65 -32.58
C SER A 525 15.36 -27.97 -31.52
N PHE A 526 14.71 -27.34 -30.54
CA PHE A 526 15.30 -26.80 -29.31
C PHE A 526 15.19 -27.83 -28.16
N TYR A 527 16.28 -27.99 -27.40
CA TYR A 527 16.53 -28.87 -26.23
C TYR A 527 16.70 -30.37 -26.52
N PRO A 528 17.80 -31.01 -26.05
CA PRO A 528 18.28 -30.95 -24.65
C PRO A 528 19.82 -30.75 -24.48
N ALA A 529 20.22 -30.30 -23.27
CA ALA A 529 21.54 -30.47 -22.60
C ALA A 529 22.02 -29.19 -21.87
N ILE A 530 21.38 -28.85 -20.74
CA ILE A 530 22.00 -28.04 -19.68
C ILE A 530 21.97 -28.88 -18.41
N SER A 531 22.86 -29.86 -18.31
CA SER A 531 23.28 -30.44 -17.02
C SER A 531 24.79 -30.61 -16.88
N ASP A 532 25.59 -30.40 -17.94
CA ASP A 532 27.00 -30.81 -17.94
C ASP A 532 28.02 -29.66 -17.98
N GLN A 533 27.59 -28.40 -17.81
CA GLN A 533 28.53 -27.25 -17.75
C GLN A 533 28.63 -26.56 -16.38
N TRP A 534 28.02 -27.14 -15.34
CA TRP A 534 28.11 -26.60 -13.98
C TRP A 534 29.24 -27.17 -13.12
N SER A 535 30.18 -27.93 -13.71
CA SER A 535 31.28 -28.58 -12.98
C SER A 535 32.69 -28.26 -13.51
N ALA A 536 32.88 -27.16 -14.26
CA ALA A 536 34.19 -26.83 -14.86
C ALA A 536 34.60 -25.35 -14.77
N ALA A 537 34.10 -24.60 -13.78
CA ALA A 537 34.50 -23.20 -13.55
C ALA A 537 35.04 -22.95 -12.12
N GLU A 538 35.60 -23.97 -11.48
CA GLU A 538 36.30 -23.86 -10.18
C GLU A 538 37.83 -23.75 -10.30
N SER A 539 38.39 -23.47 -11.48
CA SER A 539 39.84 -23.31 -11.60
C SER A 539 40.26 -22.33 -12.70
N ASP A 540 40.10 -21.02 -12.48
CA ASP A 540 40.99 -20.05 -13.14
C ASP A 540 41.14 -18.76 -12.31
N SER A 541 42.36 -18.50 -11.86
CA SER A 541 42.68 -17.54 -10.79
C SER A 541 43.36 -16.26 -11.28
N HIS A 542 42.93 -15.66 -12.41
CA HIS A 542 43.44 -14.37 -12.88
C HIS A 542 42.39 -13.54 -13.66
N TRP A 543 41.20 -13.37 -13.07
CA TRP A 543 40.13 -12.55 -13.64
C TRP A 543 40.27 -11.04 -13.32
N SER A 544 41.05 -10.67 -12.30
CA SER A 544 41.20 -9.29 -11.82
C SER A 544 42.09 -8.40 -12.70
N ASP A 545 43.03 -8.97 -13.45
CA ASP A 545 44.08 -8.18 -14.13
C ASP A 545 43.67 -7.65 -15.52
N ARG A 546 42.52 -8.06 -16.07
CA ARG A 546 42.03 -7.55 -17.38
C ARG A 546 41.13 -6.33 -17.32
N LEU A 547 40.70 -5.90 -16.12
CA LEU A 547 39.79 -4.76 -15.98
C LEU A 547 40.50 -3.40 -15.84
N ALA A 548 41.82 -3.38 -15.64
CA ALA A 548 42.57 -2.15 -15.39
C ALA A 548 43.02 -1.38 -16.65
N SER A 549 42.80 -1.89 -17.87
CA SER A 549 43.29 -1.26 -19.12
C SER A 549 42.20 -0.59 -19.98
N LEU A 550 40.96 -0.48 -19.50
CA LEU A 550 39.82 0.05 -20.27
C LEU A 550 39.32 1.43 -19.80
N VAL A 551 40.03 2.12 -18.91
CA VAL A 551 39.61 3.44 -18.39
C VAL A 551 40.67 4.51 -18.71
N GLU A 552 40.58 5.12 -19.89
CA GLU A 552 41.01 6.51 -20.11
C GLU A 552 40.10 7.19 -21.15
N PRO A 553 39.46 8.33 -20.84
CA PRO A 553 38.64 9.07 -21.79
C PRO A 553 39.47 10.12 -22.54
N LYS A 554 39.52 10.04 -23.88
CA LYS A 554 39.99 11.17 -24.71
C LYS A 554 38.83 12.10 -25.05
N SER A 555 38.97 13.35 -24.63
CA SER A 555 38.11 14.48 -24.95
C SER A 555 38.01 14.72 -26.47
N ALA A 556 36.80 14.89 -26.98
CA ALA A 556 36.57 15.49 -28.29
C ALA A 556 35.29 16.34 -28.27
N THR A 557 35.49 17.65 -28.35
CA THR A 557 34.47 18.67 -28.59
C THR A 557 33.91 18.55 -30.02
N ARG A 558 32.58 18.60 -30.18
CA ARG A 558 31.97 18.92 -31.48
C ARG A 558 30.67 19.69 -31.32
N LYS A 559 30.69 20.95 -31.80
CA LYS A 559 29.52 21.82 -32.01
C LYS A 559 28.86 21.52 -33.36
N SER A 560 27.54 21.38 -33.34
CA SER A 560 26.55 21.72 -34.39
C SER A 560 25.19 21.22 -33.89
N GLY A 561 24.12 21.97 -33.73
CA GLY A 561 23.60 23.04 -34.59
C GLY A 561 22.38 22.50 -35.34
N GLY A 562 21.21 22.46 -34.68
CA GLY A 562 19.94 22.02 -35.26
C GLY A 562 18.83 22.03 -34.20
N ILE A 563 17.73 22.70 -34.49
CA ILE A 563 16.58 22.93 -33.59
C ILE A 563 15.98 21.58 -33.16
N GLN A 564 16.27 21.16 -31.94
CA GLN A 564 15.65 20.03 -31.28
C GLN A 564 14.80 20.61 -30.16
N SER A 565 13.48 20.40 -30.18
CA SER A 565 12.61 20.66 -29.04
C SER A 565 13.22 19.95 -27.83
N LYS A 566 13.70 20.72 -26.86
CA LYS A 566 14.21 20.19 -25.59
C LYS A 566 13.01 19.58 -24.85
N LEU A 567 12.74 18.31 -25.09
CA LEU A 567 11.98 17.49 -24.15
C LEU A 567 12.74 17.54 -22.81
N ASP A 568 12.03 17.93 -21.76
CA ASP A 568 12.53 17.84 -20.39
C ASP A 568 12.93 16.37 -20.11
N PRO A 569 14.14 16.10 -19.57
CA PRO A 569 14.60 14.75 -19.23
C PRO A 569 13.57 13.92 -18.45
N LEU A 570 12.73 14.55 -17.62
CA LEU A 570 11.65 13.88 -16.88
C LEU A 570 10.66 13.10 -17.75
N TRP A 571 10.41 13.58 -18.97
CA TRP A 571 9.40 13.03 -19.88
C TRP A 571 10.03 12.33 -21.09
N SER A 572 11.36 12.22 -21.10
CA SER A 572 12.07 11.42 -22.08
C SER A 572 11.87 9.94 -21.76
N SER A 573 11.41 9.16 -22.73
CA SER A 573 11.20 7.73 -22.58
C SER A 573 12.54 7.01 -22.33
N HIS A 574 12.93 6.88 -21.08
CA HIS A 574 14.01 5.99 -20.65
C HIS A 574 13.42 4.83 -19.83
N PRO A 575 13.21 3.65 -20.45
CA PRO A 575 12.76 2.45 -19.76
C PRO A 575 13.92 1.76 -19.02
N LEU A 576 14.76 2.49 -18.28
CA LEU A 576 15.97 1.94 -17.65
C LEU A 576 16.25 2.44 -16.21
N GLU A 577 15.39 3.25 -15.62
CA GLU A 577 15.45 3.53 -14.17
C GLU A 577 14.43 2.64 -13.44
N PRO A 578 14.68 2.21 -12.19
CA PRO A 578 13.73 1.38 -11.47
C PRO A 578 12.38 2.10 -11.46
N GLU A 579 11.34 1.46 -12.04
CA GLU A 579 9.97 1.98 -11.99
C GLU A 579 9.68 2.29 -10.51
N ALA A 580 9.54 3.58 -10.18
CA ALA A 580 9.33 4.03 -8.80
C ALA A 580 8.16 3.23 -8.22
N GLY A 581 8.51 2.28 -7.33
CA GLY A 581 7.55 1.40 -6.70
C GLY A 581 6.78 2.20 -5.68
N SER A 582 5.45 2.11 -5.74
CA SER A 582 4.58 2.76 -4.76
C SER A 582 4.71 2.15 -3.36
N THR A 583 5.16 0.89 -3.24
CA THR A 583 5.12 0.12 -1.98
C THR A 583 6.15 0.57 -0.96
N GLU A 584 7.42 0.81 -1.35
CA GLU A 584 8.43 1.29 -0.40
C GLU A 584 8.07 2.68 0.13
N LEU A 585 7.54 3.52 -0.77
CA LEU A 585 7.11 4.87 -0.45
C LEU A 585 5.89 4.91 0.46
N GLU A 586 4.91 4.02 0.26
CA GLU A 586 3.79 3.83 1.17
C GLU A 586 4.30 3.61 2.60
N ASN A 587 5.27 2.71 2.79
CA ASN A 587 5.85 2.46 4.11
C ASN A 587 6.64 3.66 4.65
N PHE A 588 7.35 4.41 3.81
CA PHE A 588 8.03 5.64 4.27
C PHE A 588 7.05 6.67 4.81
N ILE A 589 5.91 6.84 4.16
CA ILE A 589 4.86 7.79 4.55
C ILE A 589 4.19 7.31 5.84
N ILE A 590 3.65 6.08 5.86
CA ILE A 590 2.91 5.53 7.01
C ILE A 590 3.79 5.57 8.26
N CYS A 591 5.03 5.07 8.17
CA CYS A 591 5.92 5.00 9.32
C CYS A 591 6.52 6.36 9.69
N GLY A 592 6.72 7.25 8.73
CA GLY A 592 7.16 8.62 8.97
C GLY A 592 6.09 9.43 9.72
N ASP A 593 4.83 9.32 9.31
CA ASP A 593 3.73 10.05 9.93
C ASP A 593 3.42 9.56 11.36
N ALA A 594 3.66 8.28 11.64
CA ALA A 594 3.50 7.64 12.96
C ALA A 594 4.80 7.53 13.78
N TYR A 595 5.88 8.21 13.37
CA TYR A 595 7.24 7.94 13.90
C TYR A 595 7.39 8.07 15.42
N ASP A 596 6.70 9.03 16.04
CA ASP A 596 6.78 9.31 17.47
C ASP A 596 5.84 8.46 18.32
N ALA A 597 5.04 7.57 17.71
CA ALA A 597 4.21 6.66 18.49
C ALA A 597 5.06 5.65 19.30
N PRO A 598 4.58 5.28 20.51
CA PRO A 598 5.31 4.40 21.41
C PRO A 598 5.71 3.07 20.76
N ALA A 599 6.93 2.62 21.07
CA ALA A 599 7.39 1.30 20.67
C ALA A 599 6.61 0.20 21.41
N GLN A 600 6.42 -0.92 20.73
CA GLN A 600 5.68 -2.08 21.22
C GLN A 600 6.55 -3.34 21.08
N ASP A 601 6.29 -4.33 21.93
CA ASP A 601 7.03 -5.59 21.93
C ASP A 601 6.42 -6.63 20.96
N ASP A 602 7.12 -7.76 20.77
CA ASP A 602 6.66 -8.84 19.89
C ASP A 602 5.28 -9.38 20.30
N ALA A 603 5.00 -9.49 21.60
CA ALA A 603 3.74 -10.05 22.10
C ALA A 603 2.56 -9.15 21.73
N TRP A 604 2.75 -7.83 21.79
CA TRP A 604 1.78 -6.85 21.32
C TRP A 604 1.52 -6.99 19.83
N TYR A 605 2.55 -7.11 18.99
CA TYR A 605 2.37 -7.27 17.54
C TYR A 605 1.69 -8.59 17.17
N VAL A 606 2.04 -9.70 17.85
CA VAL A 606 1.33 -10.98 17.66
C VAL A 606 -0.14 -10.82 18.02
N SER A 607 -0.45 -10.19 19.15
CA SER A 607 -1.83 -9.94 19.60
C SER A 607 -2.60 -9.04 18.64
N LEU A 608 -1.98 -7.95 18.19
CA LEU A 608 -2.54 -7.07 17.18
C LEU A 608 -2.88 -7.83 15.90
N TRP A 609 -1.93 -8.63 15.40
CA TRP A 609 -2.14 -9.44 14.21
C TRP A 609 -3.37 -10.35 14.37
N LYS A 610 -3.50 -11.02 15.53
CA LYS A 610 -4.70 -11.82 15.83
C LYS A 610 -5.99 -11.00 15.78
N ASN A 611 -5.97 -9.81 16.37
CA ASN A 611 -7.16 -8.96 16.42
C ASN A 611 -7.53 -8.43 15.04
N MET A 612 -6.55 -8.07 14.21
CA MET A 612 -6.79 -7.56 12.86
C MET A 612 -7.39 -8.65 11.95
N THR A 613 -6.86 -9.87 11.99
CA THR A 613 -7.40 -11.00 11.20
C THR A 613 -8.75 -11.48 11.70
N ALA A 614 -8.97 -11.49 13.02
CA ALA A 614 -10.30 -11.79 13.58
C ALA A 614 -11.35 -10.73 13.20
N LYS A 615 -10.93 -9.47 13.06
CA LYS A 615 -11.80 -8.37 12.67
C LYS A 615 -12.16 -8.39 11.18
N SER A 616 -11.22 -8.79 10.33
CA SER A 616 -11.45 -8.99 8.90
C SER A 616 -10.52 -10.07 8.38
N PHE A 617 -11.08 -11.22 8.01
CA PHE A 617 -10.31 -12.30 7.38
C PHE A 617 -9.82 -11.96 5.96
N ILE A 618 -10.37 -10.89 5.36
CA ILE A 618 -10.03 -10.44 4.00
C ILE A 618 -8.87 -9.45 4.01
N SER A 619 -8.90 -8.47 4.92
CA SER A 619 -7.92 -7.37 4.92
C SER A 619 -7.04 -7.34 6.16
N GLY A 620 -7.31 -8.15 7.18
CA GLY A 620 -6.56 -8.14 8.44
C GLY A 620 -5.06 -8.38 8.26
N ASP A 621 -4.70 -9.35 7.43
CA ASP A 621 -3.30 -9.67 7.10
C ASP A 621 -2.63 -8.53 6.32
N ASP A 622 -3.19 -8.17 5.16
CA ASP A 622 -2.70 -7.08 4.31
C ASP A 622 -2.46 -5.79 5.13
N ARG A 623 -3.44 -5.41 5.96
CA ARG A 623 -3.38 -4.19 6.77
C ARG A 623 -2.41 -4.32 7.94
N PHE A 624 -2.25 -5.49 8.55
CA PHE A 624 -1.21 -5.71 9.53
C PHE A 624 0.19 -5.54 8.91
N PHE A 625 0.41 -6.13 7.74
CA PHE A 625 1.70 -6.09 7.05
C PHE A 625 2.01 -4.76 6.36
N SER A 626 1.01 -3.90 6.13
CA SER A 626 1.24 -2.47 5.79
C SER A 626 1.81 -1.66 6.96
N SER A 627 1.58 -2.09 8.20
CA SER A 627 2.01 -1.36 9.41
C SER A 627 3.21 -2.00 10.12
N LEU A 628 3.44 -3.31 9.93
CA LEU A 628 4.58 -4.03 10.52
C LEU A 628 5.95 -3.38 10.23
N PRO A 629 6.24 -2.86 9.01
CA PRO A 629 7.54 -2.24 8.72
C PRO A 629 7.89 -1.08 9.65
N CYS A 630 6.88 -0.43 10.26
CA CYS A 630 7.06 0.66 11.21
C CYS A 630 7.69 0.23 12.54
N LYS A 631 7.67 -1.07 12.85
CA LYS A 631 8.33 -1.64 14.02
C LYS A 631 9.84 -1.38 14.03
N THR A 632 10.48 -1.48 12.87
CA THR A 632 11.95 -1.41 12.71
C THR A 632 12.40 -0.18 11.92
N TYR A 633 11.47 0.76 11.66
CA TYR A 633 11.70 1.93 10.84
C TYR A 633 12.80 2.85 11.40
N PRO A 634 13.91 3.07 10.66
CA PRO A 634 15.09 3.73 11.22
C PRO A 634 15.18 5.23 10.92
N TYR A 635 14.29 5.78 10.09
CA TYR A 635 14.43 7.14 9.56
C TYR A 635 13.65 8.13 10.40
N LYS A 636 14.35 9.03 11.10
CA LYS A 636 13.68 10.12 11.81
C LYS A 636 13.16 11.16 10.80
N PRO A 637 11.84 11.37 10.68
CA PRO A 637 11.29 12.36 9.76
C PRO A 637 11.71 13.78 10.17
N THR A 638 11.81 14.68 9.20
CA THR A 638 12.13 16.10 9.47
C THR A 638 10.90 16.91 9.87
N ASP A 639 9.73 16.55 9.34
CA ASP A 639 8.45 17.20 9.64
C ASP A 639 7.39 16.15 9.91
N VAL A 640 6.62 16.33 10.99
CA VAL A 640 5.43 15.53 11.25
C VAL A 640 4.35 16.43 11.84
N TYR A 641 3.13 16.32 11.30
CA TYR A 641 2.03 17.17 11.71
C TYR A 641 1.29 16.59 12.94
N ARG A 642 1.17 17.40 14.00
CA ARG A 642 0.52 17.02 15.28
C ARG A 642 -0.59 17.99 15.72
N GLY A 643 -0.90 19.00 14.91
CA GLY A 643 -1.94 19.97 15.26
C GLY A 643 -3.33 19.35 15.26
N ASP A 644 -4.25 19.97 16.00
CA ASP A 644 -5.61 19.47 16.14
C ASP A 644 -6.52 20.02 15.03
N PHE A 645 -7.76 19.54 14.94
CA PHE A 645 -8.77 19.99 13.96
C PHE A 645 -9.55 21.23 14.44
N ASP A 646 -8.88 22.14 15.13
CA ASP A 646 -9.47 23.29 15.83
C ASP A 646 -9.29 24.64 15.09
N HIS A 647 -8.59 24.65 13.94
CA HIS A 647 -8.43 25.86 13.14
C HIS A 647 -9.71 26.21 12.37
N GLN A 648 -10.11 27.48 12.41
CA GLN A 648 -11.19 27.99 11.56
C GLN A 648 -10.70 28.09 10.10
N LEU A 649 -11.35 27.34 9.21
CA LEU A 649 -11.01 27.32 7.79
C LEU A 649 -11.64 28.51 7.06
N GLN A 650 -10.97 28.99 6.01
CA GLN A 650 -11.49 30.04 5.13
C GLN A 650 -12.78 29.62 4.43
N ASN A 651 -12.84 28.36 3.98
CA ASN A 651 -14.02 27.73 3.41
C ASN A 651 -14.23 26.35 4.04
N PRO A 652 -15.48 25.91 4.24
CA PRO A 652 -15.75 24.58 4.75
C PRO A 652 -15.39 23.50 3.71
N LEU A 653 -14.85 22.38 4.17
CA LEU A 653 -14.59 21.19 3.36
C LEU A 653 -15.89 20.47 3.00
N LEU A 654 -15.96 19.93 1.78
CA LEU A 654 -16.97 18.94 1.43
C LEU A 654 -16.37 17.54 1.61
N LEU A 655 -16.92 16.78 2.55
CA LEU A 655 -16.48 15.43 2.88
C LEU A 655 -17.46 14.42 2.25
N ILE A 656 -16.93 13.31 1.75
CA ILE A 656 -17.74 12.22 1.18
C ILE A 656 -17.24 10.89 1.74
N GLY A 657 -18.08 10.23 2.53
CA GLY A 657 -17.80 8.93 3.14
C GLY A 657 -18.80 7.88 2.68
N GLU A 658 -18.31 6.68 2.41
CA GLU A 658 -19.08 5.60 1.79
C GLU A 658 -19.43 4.50 2.81
N THR A 659 -20.68 4.01 2.77
CA THR A 659 -21.18 3.04 3.76
C THR A 659 -20.48 1.69 3.72
N TYR A 660 -20.18 1.16 2.54
CA TYR A 660 -19.46 -0.11 2.37
C TYR A 660 -18.08 0.12 1.74
N ASP A 661 -17.34 1.11 2.27
CA ASP A 661 -15.95 1.36 1.88
C ASP A 661 -15.00 0.33 2.51
N PRO A 662 -14.33 -0.54 1.73
CA PRO A 662 -13.43 -1.56 2.26
C PRO A 662 -12.05 -1.01 2.68
N ALA A 663 -11.81 0.30 2.59
CA ALA A 663 -10.52 0.91 2.91
C ALA A 663 -10.64 2.13 3.82
N THR A 664 -11.62 3.02 3.58
CA THR A 664 -11.87 4.23 4.38
C THR A 664 -13.33 4.29 4.85
N PRO A 665 -13.71 3.39 5.79
CA PRO A 665 -15.07 3.21 6.26
C PRO A 665 -15.72 4.50 6.78
N LEU A 666 -17.04 4.66 6.53
CA LEU A 666 -17.82 5.86 6.84
C LEU A 666 -17.60 6.43 8.26
N ARG A 667 -17.35 5.58 9.26
CA ARG A 667 -17.08 6.03 10.64
C ARG A 667 -15.93 7.03 10.72
N ASN A 668 -14.90 6.88 9.86
CA ASN A 668 -13.77 7.79 9.81
C ASN A 668 -14.22 9.17 9.33
N GLY A 669 -15.08 9.20 8.31
CA GLY A 669 -15.71 10.41 7.81
C GLY A 669 -16.59 11.11 8.83
N GLU A 670 -17.42 10.37 9.57
CA GLU A 670 -18.25 10.95 10.63
C GLU A 670 -17.41 11.52 11.78
N ARG A 671 -16.34 10.84 12.18
CA ARG A 671 -15.40 11.32 13.20
C ARG A 671 -14.68 12.58 12.74
N LEU A 672 -14.18 12.59 11.50
CA LEU A 672 -13.54 13.75 10.89
C LEU A 672 -14.49 14.95 10.85
N ALA A 673 -15.72 14.76 10.35
CA ALA A 673 -16.71 15.81 10.26
C ALA A 673 -17.01 16.43 11.64
N ARG A 674 -17.18 15.58 12.67
CA ARG A 674 -17.43 16.04 14.05
C ARG A 674 -16.22 16.78 14.63
N ALA A 675 -15.00 16.30 14.36
CA ALA A 675 -13.79 16.91 14.87
C ALA A 675 -13.52 18.29 14.24
N LEU A 676 -13.75 18.44 12.93
CA LEU A 676 -13.69 19.74 12.24
C LEU A 676 -14.85 20.67 12.63
N GLY A 677 -16.02 20.09 12.93
CA GLY A 677 -17.23 20.82 13.31
C GLY A 677 -17.99 21.43 12.11
N ARG A 678 -19.24 21.81 12.38
CA ARG A 678 -20.15 22.38 11.36
C ARG A 678 -19.66 23.71 10.78
N GLY A 679 -18.72 24.42 11.41
CA GLY A 679 -18.11 25.61 10.81
C GLY A 679 -17.20 25.27 9.62
N ASN A 680 -16.56 24.10 9.66
CA ASN A 680 -15.45 23.75 8.78
C ASN A 680 -15.75 22.59 7.83
N ALA A 681 -16.85 21.84 8.00
CA ALA A 681 -17.14 20.69 7.16
C ALA A 681 -18.64 20.41 6.97
N ARG A 682 -18.96 19.79 5.83
CA ARG A 682 -20.23 19.08 5.56
C ARG A 682 -19.93 17.68 5.05
N LEU A 683 -20.64 16.67 5.52
CA LEU A 683 -20.43 15.29 5.10
C LEU A 683 -21.61 14.76 4.31
N ILE A 684 -21.32 14.28 3.10
CA ILE A 684 -22.20 13.41 2.34
C ILE A 684 -21.92 11.98 2.78
N ARG A 685 -22.95 11.31 3.29
CA ARG A 685 -22.95 9.87 3.51
C ARG A 685 -23.43 9.24 2.21
N HIS A 686 -22.47 8.75 1.43
CA HIS A 686 -22.75 7.98 0.24
C HIS A 686 -23.14 6.56 0.67
N HIS A 687 -24.27 6.08 0.18
CA HIS A 687 -24.83 4.76 0.46
C HIS A 687 -24.74 3.90 -0.80
N GLY A 688 -23.61 3.24 -0.96
CA GLY A 688 -23.20 2.41 -2.09
C GLY A 688 -22.05 1.47 -1.70
N TYR A 689 -21.45 0.84 -2.71
CA TYR A 689 -20.41 -0.16 -2.55
C TYR A 689 -19.13 0.22 -3.30
N GLY A 690 -18.00 0.23 -2.60
CA GLY A 690 -16.71 0.50 -3.19
C GLY A 690 -15.89 1.45 -2.34
N HIS A 691 -14.65 1.67 -2.74
CA HIS A 691 -13.79 2.63 -2.07
C HIS A 691 -13.94 4.02 -2.69
N SER A 692 -14.13 5.06 -1.87
CA SER A 692 -14.59 6.40 -2.27
C SER A 692 -15.94 6.35 -2.99
N SER A 693 -16.48 7.47 -3.45
CA SER A 693 -17.76 7.49 -4.16
C SER A 693 -17.64 6.99 -5.62
N ARG A 694 -17.01 5.83 -5.82
CA ARG A 694 -16.90 5.15 -7.11
C ARG A 694 -18.23 4.55 -7.53
N ASP A 695 -19.02 4.06 -6.58
CA ASP A 695 -20.40 3.72 -6.86
C ASP A 695 -21.13 5.00 -7.27
N ARG A 696 -21.84 4.95 -8.40
CA ARG A 696 -22.33 6.16 -9.03
C ARG A 696 -23.56 6.66 -8.28
N SER A 697 -23.59 7.94 -7.93
CA SER A 697 -24.78 8.60 -7.37
C SER A 697 -24.97 9.99 -7.97
N ILE A 698 -26.07 10.20 -8.70
CA ILE A 698 -26.44 11.53 -9.22
C ILE A 698 -26.57 12.55 -8.07
N CYS A 699 -27.04 12.12 -6.89
CA CYS A 699 -27.12 12.96 -5.69
C CYS A 699 -25.73 13.48 -5.27
N THR A 700 -24.78 12.57 -5.09
CA THR A 700 -23.40 12.91 -4.69
C THR A 700 -22.72 13.80 -5.74
N GLU A 701 -22.87 13.44 -7.02
CA GLU A 701 -22.27 14.18 -8.14
C GLU A 701 -22.83 15.62 -8.27
N ASN A 702 -24.12 15.81 -7.99
CA ASN A 702 -24.74 17.14 -7.98
C ASN A 702 -24.14 18.04 -6.88
N PHE A 703 -23.89 17.51 -5.69
CA PHE A 703 -23.23 18.27 -4.62
C PHE A 703 -21.76 18.56 -4.93
N LYS A 704 -21.02 17.58 -5.47
CA LYS A 704 -19.64 17.82 -5.94
C LYS A 704 -19.58 18.98 -6.93
N LYS A 705 -20.50 18.98 -7.91
CA LYS A 705 -20.60 20.01 -8.93
C LYS A 705 -20.97 21.37 -8.35
N ALA A 706 -22.00 21.45 -7.50
CA ALA A 706 -22.44 22.69 -6.87
C ALA A 706 -21.32 23.30 -6.00
N TYR A 707 -20.63 22.46 -5.24
CA TYR A 707 -19.51 22.89 -4.41
C TYR A 707 -18.31 23.38 -5.23
N LEU A 708 -17.85 22.60 -6.21
CA LEU A 708 -16.70 23.01 -7.04
C LEU A 708 -17.01 24.23 -7.91
N SER A 709 -18.24 24.38 -8.43
CA SER A 709 -18.62 25.49 -9.31
C SER A 709 -19.00 26.76 -8.55
N HIS A 710 -19.71 26.62 -7.42
CA HIS A 710 -20.35 27.75 -6.73
C HIS A 710 -19.92 27.90 -5.27
N GLY A 711 -19.24 26.91 -4.68
CA GLY A 711 -18.88 26.89 -3.27
C GLY A 711 -20.06 26.53 -2.37
N GLU A 712 -21.13 26.01 -2.95
CA GLU A 712 -22.33 25.59 -2.23
C GLU A 712 -22.07 24.28 -1.49
N VAL A 713 -22.38 24.26 -0.19
CA VAL A 713 -22.30 23.06 0.63
C VAL A 713 -23.71 22.67 1.12
N PRO A 714 -23.96 21.39 1.44
CA PRO A 714 -25.25 20.98 1.99
C PRO A 714 -25.65 21.78 3.24
N GLU A 715 -26.96 22.04 3.38
CA GLU A 715 -27.50 22.71 4.56
C GLU A 715 -27.36 21.85 5.82
N ASP A 716 -27.67 20.56 5.70
CA ASP A 716 -27.56 19.59 6.78
C ASP A 716 -26.11 19.26 7.11
N PHE A 717 -25.84 18.91 8.36
CA PHE A 717 -24.48 18.53 8.75
C PHE A 717 -24.06 17.21 8.10
N PHE A 718 -25.01 16.27 8.01
CA PHE A 718 -24.92 15.01 7.28
C PHE A 718 -26.03 14.96 6.24
N THR A 719 -25.67 14.64 5.00
CA THR A 719 -26.61 14.49 3.89
C THR A 719 -26.47 13.10 3.29
N ASP A 720 -27.57 12.38 3.15
CA ASP A 720 -27.57 11.02 2.62
C ASP A 720 -27.79 11.02 1.11
N CYS A 721 -26.91 10.34 0.38
CA CYS A 721 -27.03 10.11 -1.06
C CYS A 721 -26.93 8.61 -1.35
N LEU A 722 -27.89 8.05 -2.07
CA LEU A 722 -27.91 6.64 -2.47
C LEU A 722 -27.22 6.45 -3.82
N ALA A 723 -26.53 5.33 -3.99
CA ALA A 723 -26.09 4.88 -5.31
C ALA A 723 -27.28 4.69 -6.27
N ASP A 724 -27.06 5.00 -7.55
CA ASP A 724 -28.08 5.04 -8.60
C ASP A 724 -28.55 3.64 -9.00
N SER A 725 -27.72 2.62 -8.78
CA SER A 725 -28.01 1.24 -9.20
C SER A 725 -27.40 0.22 -8.25
N LYS A 726 -27.94 -0.99 -8.26
CA LYS A 726 -27.37 -2.12 -7.53
C LYS A 726 -26.34 -2.87 -8.39
N PRO A 727 -25.33 -3.48 -7.76
CA PRO A 727 -24.43 -4.42 -8.43
C PRO A 727 -25.22 -5.57 -9.09
N TYR A 728 -24.63 -6.19 -10.11
CA TYR A 728 -25.25 -7.27 -10.90
C TYR A 728 -26.58 -6.90 -11.58
N SER A 729 -26.85 -5.62 -11.81
CA SER A 729 -28.10 -5.16 -12.43
C SER A 729 -28.16 -5.42 -13.94
N GLN A 730 -27.01 -5.47 -14.62
CA GLN A 730 -26.92 -5.70 -16.07
C GLN A 730 -26.59 -7.17 -16.39
N PRO A 731 -27.11 -7.72 -17.51
CA PRO A 731 -26.66 -9.01 -18.01
C PRO A 731 -25.15 -8.95 -18.34
N MET A 732 -24.40 -9.98 -17.99
CA MET A 732 -23.01 -10.11 -18.47
C MET A 732 -23.01 -10.09 -20.01
N GLU A 733 -22.14 -9.29 -20.63
CA GLU A 733 -22.03 -9.22 -22.08
C GLU A 733 -21.81 -10.62 -22.69
N ARG A 734 -22.39 -10.82 -23.88
CA ARG A 734 -22.64 -12.10 -24.59
C ARG A 734 -21.45 -13.04 -24.81
N GLU A 735 -20.23 -12.68 -24.44
CA GLU A 735 -19.02 -13.39 -24.90
C GLU A 735 -18.56 -14.58 -24.05
N SER A 736 -19.28 -14.98 -22.99
CA SER A 736 -18.90 -16.19 -22.25
C SER A 736 -20.06 -17.11 -21.92
N ASN A 737 -20.09 -18.22 -22.68
CA ASN A 737 -20.95 -19.40 -22.54
C ASN A 737 -22.44 -19.13 -22.86
N VAL A 738 -22.82 -19.43 -24.10
CA VAL A 738 -24.21 -19.42 -24.60
C VAL A 738 -25.15 -20.16 -23.65
N PHE A 739 -24.67 -21.27 -23.06
CA PHE A 739 -25.41 -22.08 -22.10
C PHE A 739 -25.75 -21.34 -20.78
N LEU A 740 -24.81 -20.59 -20.19
CA LEU A 740 -25.10 -19.80 -18.99
C LEU A 740 -26.09 -18.67 -19.29
N THR A 741 -26.01 -18.09 -20.47
CA THR A 741 -26.92 -17.01 -20.91
C THR A 741 -28.36 -17.52 -21.06
N GLU A 742 -28.54 -18.73 -21.62
CA GLU A 742 -29.85 -19.38 -21.76
C GLU A 742 -30.43 -19.81 -20.40
N VAL A 743 -29.60 -20.38 -19.52
CA VAL A 743 -29.92 -20.72 -18.12
C VAL A 743 -30.38 -19.48 -17.34
N TRP A 744 -29.66 -18.36 -17.49
CA TRP A 744 -30.00 -17.08 -16.85
C TRP A 744 -31.33 -16.51 -17.32
N THR A 745 -31.59 -16.59 -18.62
CA THR A 745 -32.83 -16.06 -19.23
C THR A 745 -34.07 -16.82 -18.70
N GLU A 746 -33.98 -18.13 -18.49
CA GLU A 746 -35.09 -18.93 -17.95
C GLU A 746 -35.34 -18.67 -16.46
N VAL A 747 -34.29 -18.51 -15.65
CA VAL A 747 -34.41 -18.19 -14.20
C VAL A 747 -35.05 -16.82 -13.97
N MET A 748 -34.70 -15.82 -14.78
CA MET A 748 -35.32 -14.49 -14.70
C MET A 748 -36.81 -14.54 -15.04
N ARG A 749 -37.17 -15.33 -16.05
CA ARG A 749 -38.54 -15.53 -16.53
C ARG A 749 -39.44 -16.22 -15.50
N GLU A 750 -38.90 -17.12 -14.67
CA GLU A 750 -39.63 -17.73 -13.55
C GLU A 750 -39.77 -16.78 -12.36
N SER A 751 -38.74 -15.98 -12.05
CA SER A 751 -38.78 -15.00 -10.97
C SER A 751 -39.82 -13.90 -11.22
N GLU A 752 -40.02 -13.47 -12.47
CA GLU A 752 -41.04 -12.50 -12.87
C GLU A 752 -42.47 -13.07 -12.82
N ARG A 753 -42.62 -14.39 -12.86
CA ARG A 753 -43.93 -15.09 -12.79
C ARG A 753 -44.39 -15.38 -11.36
N GLY A 754 -43.50 -15.25 -10.38
CA GLY A 754 -43.75 -15.53 -8.96
C GLY A 754 -43.90 -14.28 -8.07
N ILE A 755 -44.01 -13.08 -8.66
CA ILE A 755 -44.29 -11.80 -7.97
C ILE A 755 -45.78 -11.45 -8.10
#